data_AF-A0A418MAX2-F1
#
_entry.id   AF-A0A418MAX2-F1
#
_cell.length_a   1.000
_cell.length_b   1.000
_cell.length_c   1.000
_cell.angle_alpha   90.00
_cell.angle_beta   90.00
_cell.angle_gamma   90.00
#
_symmetry.space_group_name_H-M   'P 1'
#
loop_
_entity.id
_entity.type
_entity.pdbx_description
1 polymer ?
#
loop_
_entity_poly.entity_id
_entity_poly.type
_entity_poly.pdbx_seq_one_letter_code
_entity_poly.pdbx_strand_id
1 'polypeptide(L)'
;MNPYRLLVIVLCLALSGGVGVLAVADPIRWNLTAYKAQPGLTATVRADTLLVAWVGGATVEYRAYFVVDQRTPKLARLAVRKQGGSWKLLATQLTPEYRVASAIRRVTQQQTEPLEKLGVPLTEATLNKIKWDAFWDSPLLTGDVPPLSHKTSVPTLARFANHPGMPRLASEIKRVTATYQVTEGAVRTNGARLEIRFDGVRAGTFSGYLQYDIFKGAGLMRQTLMAKTEDPSVAFKYDAGLSGMPLHQSTRLLWRDLARNWQQLRFGTPPDKAPVTVKSSNRLMASETAAGSIAVFPPPHSFFWARETEQNLGYSWYRTDSAQTFSFGIRQADYEEDPHFTHNFALYSARPGTWQRMPMFILLSPNSGKEVIEQALAYTHHDFFKPLPGYKVMGYHYHVGLVKRFTDTGGSGRINDIEAVKSVGINLFGVIDGVRGDARNAVDDSFLEAQAAYYQTARLHSDKDFLLMPHDENSTNGRSYELGGHHDLLLSKPVFWRNTRKPGQPLVEQHLTYGPVYNLGSPDDLMAMTERENALISMPHPRTKGSTGYPDAIKDTPHFLHERYFGLGYRWGMGIDASESRLGEYRFIPLWDEVNNWMAARDRPLKYAMAISETRSDYGDRGKPPYDDIYGMSPVNYLKIDHVPTVDDMSPVIKALKEGAFFVTSGEVLITSFALTGRGEKRLLTADVEWTFPLDFIELVWGDGLQTYRNVIPTTDLPPFGKKRFTIPVDATGKKWVRFAAWDVATNGAMVQPQRLEPDTTTK
;
A
#
# COMPACT_ATOMS: atom_id res chain seq x y z
N MET A 1 -70.46 5.44 -65.64
CA MET A 1 -70.00 4.08 -65.30
C MET A 1 -68.78 4.17 -64.40
N ASN A 2 -68.80 3.44 -63.29
CA ASN A 2 -67.80 3.30 -62.20
C ASN A 2 -66.45 2.69 -62.73
N PRO A 3 -65.37 2.46 -61.94
CA PRO A 3 -64.64 3.19 -60.86
C PRO A 3 -63.12 3.32 -61.24
N TYR A 4 -62.21 4.06 -60.59
CA TYR A 4 -61.52 3.72 -59.32
C TYR A 4 -60.54 4.84 -58.93
N ARG A 5 -60.53 5.14 -57.63
CA ARG A 5 -59.55 5.95 -56.90
C ARG A 5 -58.20 5.22 -56.81
N LEU A 6 -57.08 5.92 -56.95
CA LEU A 6 -55.79 5.45 -56.44
C LEU A 6 -55.22 6.47 -55.44
N LEU A 7 -55.06 5.99 -54.22
CA LEU A 7 -54.53 6.67 -53.04
C LEU A 7 -52.99 6.68 -53.13
N VAL A 8 -52.36 7.86 -53.14
CA VAL A 8 -50.90 7.99 -53.01
C VAL A 8 -50.56 8.01 -51.53
N ILE A 9 -50.00 6.91 -51.02
CA ILE A 9 -49.36 6.85 -49.70
C ILE A 9 -47.87 7.21 -49.91
N VAL A 10 -47.46 8.35 -49.37
CA VAL A 10 -46.04 8.71 -49.22
C VAL A 10 -45.50 7.94 -48.00
N LEU A 11 -44.67 6.93 -48.25
CA LEU A 11 -43.93 6.23 -47.21
C LEU A 11 -42.57 6.92 -47.01
N CYS A 12 -42.44 7.73 -45.96
CA CYS A 12 -41.15 8.23 -45.50
C CYS A 12 -40.37 7.10 -44.81
N LEU A 13 -39.50 6.41 -45.57
CA LEU A 13 -38.47 5.52 -45.01
C LEU A 13 -37.27 6.37 -44.55
N ALA A 14 -37.26 6.68 -43.25
CA ALA A 14 -36.05 7.16 -42.57
C ALA A 14 -35.07 5.98 -42.42
N LEU A 15 -34.09 5.91 -43.33
CA LEU A 15 -32.95 5.01 -43.23
C LEU A 15 -31.98 5.52 -42.14
N SER A 16 -32.19 5.10 -40.89
CA SER A 16 -31.15 5.15 -39.86
C SER A 16 -30.16 4.00 -40.11
N GLY A 17 -29.05 4.31 -40.78
CA GLY A 17 -27.93 3.39 -40.96
C GLY A 17 -27.22 3.09 -39.65
N GLY A 18 -27.72 2.11 -38.91
CA GLY A 18 -26.98 1.40 -37.87
C GLY A 18 -26.41 0.13 -38.47
N VAL A 19 -25.13 0.15 -38.88
CA VAL A 19 -24.41 -1.11 -39.17
C VAL A 19 -24.10 -1.76 -37.83
N GLY A 20 -25.07 -2.49 -37.30
CA GLY A 20 -24.89 -3.36 -36.15
C GLY A 20 -24.19 -4.63 -36.60
N VAL A 21 -22.90 -4.75 -36.32
CA VAL A 21 -22.31 -6.09 -36.15
C VAL A 21 -22.94 -6.66 -34.89
N LEU A 22 -24.00 -7.46 -35.06
CA LEU A 22 -24.56 -8.27 -33.98
C LEU A 22 -23.53 -9.34 -33.64
N ALA A 23 -22.63 -9.03 -32.70
CA ALA A 23 -22.04 -10.09 -31.89
C ALA A 23 -23.22 -10.81 -31.22
N VAL A 24 -23.41 -12.09 -31.53
CA VAL A 24 -24.44 -12.91 -30.89
C VAL A 24 -23.99 -13.07 -29.44
N ALA A 25 -24.60 -12.33 -28.53
CA ALA A 25 -24.39 -12.56 -27.11
C ALA A 25 -24.81 -13.99 -26.77
N ASP A 26 -23.98 -14.72 -26.04
CA ASP A 26 -24.38 -16.00 -25.48
C ASP A 26 -25.56 -15.77 -24.51
N PRO A 27 -26.55 -16.67 -24.46
CA PRO A 27 -27.58 -16.62 -23.44
C PRO A 27 -26.95 -16.61 -22.04
N ILE A 28 -27.34 -15.64 -21.23
CA ILE A 28 -26.85 -15.50 -19.85
C ILE A 28 -28.03 -15.32 -18.90
N ARG A 29 -28.01 -16.04 -17.78
CA ARG A 29 -28.96 -15.81 -16.71
C ARG A 29 -28.49 -14.62 -15.86
N TRP A 30 -29.32 -13.59 -15.75
CA TRP A 30 -29.06 -12.45 -14.85
C TRP A 30 -29.82 -12.60 -13.53
N ASN A 31 -29.10 -12.66 -12.42
CA ASN A 31 -29.65 -12.61 -11.07
C ASN A 31 -29.68 -11.17 -10.55
N LEU A 32 -30.90 -10.62 -10.43
CA LEU A 32 -31.15 -9.26 -9.94
C LEU A 32 -31.77 -9.24 -8.53
N THR A 33 -31.76 -10.37 -7.80
CA THR A 33 -32.45 -10.49 -6.49
C THR A 33 -31.91 -9.49 -5.45
N ALA A 34 -30.61 -9.19 -5.52
CA ALA A 34 -29.94 -8.23 -4.63
C ALA A 34 -29.83 -6.81 -5.23
N TYR A 35 -30.39 -6.58 -6.42
CA TYR A 35 -30.40 -5.28 -7.06
C TYR A 35 -31.60 -4.45 -6.57
N LYS A 36 -31.32 -3.21 -6.19
CA LYS A 36 -32.31 -2.19 -5.86
C LYS A 36 -32.01 -0.96 -6.72
N ALA A 37 -32.95 -0.58 -7.57
CA ALA A 37 -32.82 0.61 -8.40
C ALA A 37 -32.70 1.86 -7.51
N GLN A 38 -31.84 2.80 -7.89
CA GLN A 38 -31.70 4.07 -7.20
C GLN A 38 -31.57 5.23 -8.19
N PRO A 39 -32.03 6.45 -7.83
CA PRO A 39 -31.87 7.61 -8.69
C PRO A 39 -30.40 7.84 -9.06
N GLY A 40 -30.13 8.02 -10.35
CA GLY A 40 -28.79 8.26 -10.87
C GLY A 40 -27.85 7.06 -10.87
N LEU A 41 -28.32 5.84 -10.59
CA LEU A 41 -27.57 4.59 -10.76
C LEU A 41 -28.56 3.42 -10.94
N THR A 42 -28.69 2.96 -12.18
CA THR A 42 -29.70 1.97 -12.59
C THR A 42 -29.10 0.85 -13.42
N ALA A 43 -29.60 -0.36 -13.25
CA ALA A 43 -29.34 -1.53 -14.06
C ALA A 43 -30.63 -2.00 -14.76
N THR A 44 -30.53 -2.44 -16.02
CA THR A 44 -31.64 -3.01 -16.79
C THR A 44 -31.13 -4.08 -17.72
N VAL A 45 -31.79 -5.24 -17.75
CA VAL A 45 -31.46 -6.35 -18.66
C VAL A 45 -32.40 -6.32 -19.86
N ARG A 46 -31.87 -6.42 -21.08
CA ARG A 46 -32.63 -6.57 -22.33
C ARG A 46 -31.86 -7.47 -23.30
N ALA A 47 -32.51 -8.53 -23.80
CA ALA A 47 -31.92 -9.48 -24.75
C ALA A 47 -30.49 -9.88 -24.33
N ASP A 48 -30.37 -10.48 -23.14
CA ASP A 48 -29.11 -10.97 -22.54
C ASP A 48 -28.06 -9.89 -22.21
N THR A 49 -28.30 -8.63 -22.58
CA THR A 49 -27.43 -7.49 -22.29
C THR A 49 -27.83 -6.79 -21.00
N LEU A 50 -26.87 -6.60 -20.08
CA LEU A 50 -27.03 -5.72 -18.92
C LEU A 50 -26.59 -4.30 -19.28
N LEU A 51 -27.53 -3.36 -19.27
CA LEU A 51 -27.26 -1.93 -19.32
C LEU A 51 -27.16 -1.38 -17.90
N VAL A 52 -26.03 -0.76 -17.58
CA VAL A 52 -25.87 0.09 -16.39
C VAL A 52 -25.73 1.54 -16.82
N ALA A 53 -26.54 2.42 -16.22
CA ALA A 53 -26.48 3.86 -16.42
C ALA A 53 -26.29 4.56 -15.07
N TRP A 54 -25.36 5.52 -15.01
CA TRP A 54 -25.09 6.25 -13.78
C TRP A 54 -24.66 7.69 -14.02
N VAL A 55 -24.88 8.51 -12.99
CA VAL A 55 -24.43 9.88 -12.90
C VAL A 55 -23.05 9.88 -12.25
N GLY A 56 -22.05 10.40 -12.95
CA GLY A 56 -20.67 10.43 -12.44
C GLY A 56 -20.20 11.80 -11.97
N GLY A 57 -21.14 12.67 -11.59
CA GLY A 57 -20.91 14.04 -11.10
C GLY A 57 -22.09 14.93 -11.44
N ALA A 58 -22.00 16.23 -11.19
CA ALA A 58 -23.11 17.16 -11.46
C ALA A 58 -23.46 17.28 -12.97
N THR A 59 -22.52 17.02 -13.87
CA THR A 59 -22.61 17.41 -15.29
C THR A 59 -22.41 16.27 -16.29
N VAL A 60 -22.16 15.03 -15.84
CA VAL A 60 -21.80 13.91 -16.73
C VAL A 60 -22.55 12.64 -16.36
N GLU A 61 -23.05 11.96 -17.40
CA GLU A 61 -23.70 10.65 -17.31
C GLU A 61 -22.92 9.62 -18.13
N TYR A 62 -22.96 8.38 -17.64
CA TYR A 62 -22.24 7.25 -18.23
C TYR A 62 -23.18 6.07 -18.45
N ARG A 63 -22.85 5.25 -19.45
CA ARG A 63 -23.48 3.96 -19.71
C ARG A 63 -22.43 2.90 -19.99
N ALA A 64 -22.60 1.74 -19.38
CA ALA A 64 -21.86 0.52 -19.66
C ALA A 64 -22.84 -0.59 -20.06
N TYR A 65 -22.51 -1.30 -21.13
CA TYR A 65 -23.28 -2.43 -21.62
C TYR A 65 -22.42 -3.68 -21.46
N PHE A 66 -22.91 -4.63 -20.67
CA PHE A 66 -22.25 -5.90 -20.41
C PHE A 66 -22.96 -7.02 -21.16
N VAL A 67 -22.17 -7.87 -21.82
CA VAL A 67 -22.63 -9.07 -22.50
C VAL A 67 -21.68 -10.22 -22.18
N VAL A 68 -22.09 -11.45 -22.51
CA VAL A 68 -21.18 -12.59 -22.60
C VAL A 68 -21.10 -13.00 -24.05
N ASP A 69 -19.89 -13.22 -24.55
CA ASP A 69 -19.61 -13.67 -25.91
C ASP A 69 -18.55 -14.76 -25.82
N GLN A 70 -18.84 -15.95 -26.35
CA GLN A 70 -18.00 -17.14 -26.23
C GLN A 70 -17.58 -17.41 -24.77
N ARG A 71 -18.57 -17.38 -23.86
CA ARG A 71 -18.42 -17.55 -22.41
C ARG A 71 -17.52 -16.51 -21.73
N THR A 72 -17.13 -15.46 -22.43
CA THR A 72 -16.26 -14.38 -21.93
C THR A 72 -17.08 -13.12 -21.67
N PRO A 73 -17.00 -12.53 -20.47
CA PRO A 73 -17.69 -11.29 -20.18
C PRO A 73 -17.03 -10.14 -20.95
N LYS A 74 -17.82 -9.32 -21.62
CA LYS A 74 -17.36 -8.17 -22.40
C LYS A 74 -18.10 -6.89 -22.01
N LEU A 75 -17.37 -5.79 -22.03
CA LEU A 75 -17.93 -4.45 -22.10
C LEU A 75 -18.26 -4.16 -23.56
N ALA A 76 -19.46 -4.55 -23.99
CA ALA A 76 -19.94 -4.36 -25.36
C ALA A 76 -19.89 -2.89 -25.79
N ARG A 77 -20.20 -1.97 -24.87
CA ARG A 77 -20.17 -0.53 -25.11
C ARG A 77 -19.91 0.25 -23.82
N LEU A 78 -19.02 1.23 -23.90
CA LEU A 78 -18.86 2.32 -22.94
C LEU A 78 -19.25 3.64 -23.60
N ALA A 79 -20.15 4.39 -22.98
CA ALA A 79 -20.64 5.66 -23.52
C ALA A 79 -20.70 6.74 -22.44
N VAL A 80 -20.48 7.97 -22.87
CA VAL A 80 -20.48 9.16 -22.01
C VAL A 80 -21.31 10.26 -22.65
N ARG A 81 -21.87 11.12 -21.80
CA ARG A 81 -22.65 12.28 -22.21
C ARG A 81 -22.52 13.39 -21.19
N LYS A 82 -22.22 14.61 -21.65
CA LYS A 82 -22.41 15.82 -20.84
C LYS A 82 -23.91 16.10 -20.73
N GLN A 83 -24.40 16.50 -19.57
CA GLN A 83 -25.83 16.70 -19.30
C GLN A 83 -26.50 17.53 -20.42
N GLY A 84 -27.63 17.04 -20.94
CA GLY A 84 -28.36 17.67 -22.05
C GLY A 84 -27.75 17.45 -23.45
N GLY A 85 -26.56 16.86 -23.57
CA GLY A 85 -25.91 16.54 -24.83
C GLY A 85 -26.36 15.22 -25.47
N SER A 86 -25.64 14.78 -26.50
CA SER A 86 -25.81 13.46 -27.14
C SER A 86 -24.87 12.41 -26.53
N TRP A 87 -25.28 11.14 -26.55
CA TRP A 87 -24.43 10.03 -26.13
C TRP A 87 -23.27 9.82 -27.11
N LYS A 88 -22.04 9.86 -26.61
CA LYS A 88 -20.83 9.58 -27.37
C LYS A 88 -20.23 8.23 -26.96
N LEU A 89 -19.64 7.52 -27.91
CA LEU A 89 -19.09 6.19 -27.73
C LEU A 89 -17.59 6.27 -27.41
N LEU A 90 -17.20 5.83 -26.21
CA LEU A 90 -15.78 5.79 -25.81
C LEU A 90 -15.08 4.55 -26.34
N ALA A 91 -15.73 3.40 -26.23
CA ALA A 91 -15.16 2.12 -26.65
C ALA A 91 -16.25 1.05 -26.84
N THR A 92 -15.92 0.00 -27.57
CA THR A 92 -16.79 -1.15 -27.85
C THR A 92 -16.01 -2.45 -27.77
N GLN A 93 -16.71 -3.54 -27.44
CA GLN A 93 -16.18 -4.90 -27.50
C GLN A 93 -14.91 -5.11 -26.65
N LEU A 94 -14.82 -4.45 -25.50
CA LEU A 94 -13.66 -4.59 -24.62
C LEU A 94 -13.72 -5.90 -23.84
N THR A 95 -12.60 -6.60 -23.83
CA THR A 95 -12.42 -7.86 -23.11
C THR A 95 -11.48 -7.63 -21.92
N PRO A 96 -11.82 -8.09 -20.71
CA PRO A 96 -10.93 -8.01 -19.55
C PRO A 96 -9.76 -8.99 -19.71
N GLU A 97 -8.53 -8.48 -19.65
CA GLU A 97 -7.32 -9.31 -19.68
C GLU A 97 -6.67 -9.32 -18.30
N TYR A 98 -6.41 -10.53 -17.78
CA TYR A 98 -5.64 -10.75 -16.56
C TYR A 98 -4.52 -11.74 -16.85
N ARG A 99 -3.28 -11.38 -16.53
CA ARG A 99 -2.14 -12.30 -16.59
C ARG A 99 -1.63 -12.52 -15.17
N VAL A 100 -1.61 -13.77 -14.74
CA VAL A 100 -1.20 -14.14 -13.37
C VAL A 100 0.07 -14.96 -13.44
N ALA A 101 1.06 -14.60 -12.62
CA ALA A 101 2.23 -15.42 -12.37
C ALA A 101 2.21 -15.87 -10.91
N SER A 102 2.28 -17.18 -10.67
CA SER A 102 2.28 -17.76 -9.33
C SER A 102 3.43 -18.75 -9.15
N ALA A 103 4.00 -18.81 -7.96
CA ALA A 103 5.06 -19.74 -7.59
C ALA A 103 4.98 -20.14 -6.11
N ILE A 104 5.94 -20.96 -5.66
CA ILE A 104 5.98 -21.46 -4.29
C ILE A 104 6.65 -20.44 -3.36
N ARG A 105 5.88 -19.95 -2.38
CA ARG A 105 6.31 -19.13 -1.24
C ARG A 105 7.35 -19.89 -0.41
N ARG A 106 8.45 -19.23 -0.08
CA ARG A 106 9.54 -19.80 0.74
C ARG A 106 9.93 -18.89 1.92
N VAL A 107 10.42 -19.50 3.00
CA VAL A 107 11.06 -18.85 4.14
C VAL A 107 12.56 -18.69 3.87
N THR A 108 13.13 -17.53 4.24
CA THR A 108 14.57 -17.26 4.13
C THR A 108 15.32 -17.49 5.42
N GLN A 109 16.65 -17.65 5.33
CA GLN A 109 17.51 -17.81 6.51
C GLN A 109 17.37 -16.62 7.48
N GLN A 110 17.20 -15.40 6.97
CA GLN A 110 17.00 -14.23 7.82
C GLN A 110 15.75 -14.33 8.72
N GLN A 111 14.71 -15.04 8.29
CA GLN A 111 13.52 -15.28 9.12
C GLN A 111 13.75 -16.41 10.13
N THR A 112 14.59 -17.39 9.83
CA THR A 112 14.83 -18.55 10.71
C THR A 112 15.89 -18.29 11.77
N GLU A 113 16.93 -17.53 11.47
CA GLU A 113 18.05 -17.23 12.38
C GLU A 113 17.60 -16.69 13.76
N PRO A 114 16.66 -15.73 13.84
CA PRO A 114 16.14 -15.27 15.13
C PRO A 114 15.47 -16.38 15.95
N LEU A 115 14.76 -17.31 15.28
CA LEU A 115 14.10 -18.43 15.94
C LEU A 115 15.10 -19.46 16.46
N GLU A 116 16.16 -19.74 15.69
CA GLU A 116 17.25 -20.62 16.11
C GLU A 116 17.97 -20.07 17.34
N LYS A 117 18.26 -18.76 17.36
CA LYS A 117 18.83 -18.07 18.54
C LYS A 117 17.93 -18.16 19.77
N LEU A 118 16.62 -18.16 19.57
CA LEU A 118 15.61 -18.36 20.63
C LEU A 118 15.40 -19.83 21.01
N GLY A 119 16.10 -20.78 20.36
CA GLY A 119 15.92 -22.21 20.59
C GLY A 119 14.57 -22.75 20.10
N VAL A 120 13.86 -22.02 19.24
CA VAL A 120 12.58 -22.44 18.67
C VAL A 120 12.83 -23.44 17.54
N PRO A 121 12.30 -24.68 17.62
CA PRO A 121 12.52 -25.68 16.58
C PRO A 121 11.92 -25.29 15.23
N LEU A 122 12.70 -25.44 14.15
CA LEU A 122 12.28 -25.21 12.77
C LEU A 122 11.49 -26.40 12.20
N THR A 123 10.32 -26.68 12.80
CA THR A 123 9.39 -27.71 12.34
C THR A 123 8.56 -27.24 11.14
N GLU A 124 7.88 -28.16 10.46
CA GLU A 124 6.94 -27.82 9.39
C GLU A 124 5.87 -26.83 9.88
N ALA A 125 5.34 -27.02 11.09
CA ALA A 125 4.35 -26.11 11.68
C ALA A 125 4.92 -24.69 11.88
N THR A 126 6.17 -24.60 12.35
CA THR A 126 6.88 -23.32 12.53
C THR A 126 7.02 -22.59 11.19
N LEU A 127 7.52 -23.29 10.15
CA LEU A 127 7.73 -22.69 8.83
C LEU A 127 6.40 -22.30 8.17
N ASN A 128 5.37 -23.15 8.28
CA ASN A 128 4.03 -22.86 7.75
C ASN A 128 3.38 -21.64 8.40
N LYS A 129 3.74 -21.33 9.65
CA LYS A 129 3.29 -20.11 10.34
C LYS A 129 3.98 -18.86 9.79
N ILE A 130 5.31 -18.86 9.67
CA ILE A 130 6.08 -17.64 9.36
C ILE A 130 6.23 -17.34 7.86
N LYS A 131 6.02 -18.32 6.98
CA LYS A 131 6.21 -18.13 5.52
C LYS A 131 5.34 -17.02 4.94
N TRP A 132 4.21 -16.70 5.57
CA TRP A 132 3.31 -15.67 5.06
C TRP A 132 3.79 -14.25 5.35
N ASP A 133 4.68 -14.08 6.33
CA ASP A 133 5.30 -12.82 6.71
C ASP A 133 6.59 -12.55 5.92
N ALA A 134 6.69 -13.12 4.72
CA ALA A 134 7.87 -13.00 3.86
C ALA A 134 8.15 -11.54 3.49
N PHE A 135 9.44 -11.20 3.51
CA PHE A 135 9.99 -9.92 3.07
C PHE A 135 11.09 -10.16 2.03
N TRP A 136 11.98 -11.10 2.33
CA TRP A 136 12.87 -11.70 1.35
C TRP A 136 12.28 -13.04 0.92
N ASP A 137 11.94 -13.13 -0.35
CA ASP A 137 11.53 -14.33 -1.07
C ASP A 137 11.27 -13.86 -2.50
N SER A 138 12.07 -14.23 -3.49
CA SER A 138 11.80 -13.88 -4.89
C SER A 138 11.23 -15.11 -5.61
N PRO A 139 9.91 -15.32 -5.59
CA PRO A 139 9.31 -16.62 -5.94
C PRO A 139 9.48 -16.98 -7.41
N LEU A 140 9.69 -15.97 -8.27
CA LEU A 140 9.90 -16.15 -9.70
C LEU A 140 11.36 -16.35 -10.07
N LEU A 141 12.31 -16.11 -9.15
CA LEU A 141 13.74 -16.15 -9.44
C LEU A 141 14.23 -17.60 -9.57
N THR A 142 14.54 -18.00 -10.79
CA THR A 142 15.12 -19.31 -11.12
C THR A 142 16.64 -19.24 -11.25
N GLY A 143 17.30 -20.38 -11.07
CA GLY A 143 18.76 -20.48 -11.13
C GLY A 143 19.42 -20.21 -9.78
N ASP A 144 20.75 -20.29 -9.77
CA ASP A 144 21.59 -20.09 -8.59
C ASP A 144 22.24 -18.70 -8.64
N VAL A 145 21.42 -17.68 -8.41
CA VAL A 145 21.89 -16.28 -8.34
C VAL A 145 22.25 -16.01 -6.88
N PRO A 146 23.53 -15.74 -6.55
CA PRO A 146 23.91 -15.42 -5.19
C PRO A 146 23.50 -13.99 -4.80
N PRO A 147 23.14 -13.76 -3.53
CA PRO A 147 22.81 -12.42 -3.04
C PRO A 147 24.04 -11.51 -3.02
N LEU A 148 23.99 -10.38 -3.72
CA LEU A 148 25.04 -9.34 -3.65
C LEU A 148 24.95 -8.49 -2.37
N SER A 149 23.77 -8.44 -1.75
CA SER A 149 23.53 -7.83 -0.45
C SER A 149 22.73 -8.80 0.43
N HIS A 150 22.80 -8.68 1.76
CA HIS A 150 22.10 -9.56 2.71
C HIS A 150 22.28 -11.05 2.42
N LYS A 151 23.42 -11.63 2.83
CA LYS A 151 23.72 -13.05 2.60
C LYS A 151 22.64 -14.02 3.10
N THR A 152 21.87 -13.63 4.11
CA THR A 152 20.80 -14.44 4.72
C THR A 152 19.43 -14.22 4.07
N SER A 153 19.33 -13.40 3.02
CA SER A 153 18.08 -13.09 2.28
C SER A 153 17.63 -14.18 1.31
N VAL A 154 18.25 -15.35 1.35
CA VAL A 154 17.91 -16.49 0.49
C VAL A 154 17.36 -17.66 1.30
N PRO A 155 16.42 -18.45 0.74
CA PRO A 155 16.04 -19.73 1.34
C PRO A 155 17.23 -20.69 1.39
N THR A 156 17.15 -21.68 2.27
CA THR A 156 18.19 -22.71 2.39
C THR A 156 18.36 -23.49 1.08
N LEU A 157 19.59 -23.92 0.80
CA LEU A 157 19.89 -24.77 -0.35
C LEU A 157 19.18 -26.12 -0.21
N ALA A 158 19.34 -26.78 0.94
CA ALA A 158 18.71 -28.07 1.20
C ALA A 158 17.21 -27.92 1.54
N ARG A 159 16.43 -28.92 1.12
CA ARG A 159 15.06 -29.12 1.58
C ARG A 159 15.07 -29.54 3.06
N PHE A 160 14.15 -29.02 3.86
CA PHE A 160 14.00 -29.39 5.26
C PHE A 160 12.57 -29.12 5.72
N ALA A 161 12.08 -29.88 6.70
CA ALA A 161 10.74 -29.67 7.31
C ALA A 161 9.60 -29.47 6.28
N ASN A 162 9.58 -30.29 5.22
CA ASN A 162 8.65 -30.21 4.07
C ASN A 162 8.66 -28.89 3.29
N HIS A 163 9.66 -28.05 3.53
CA HIS A 163 9.88 -26.80 2.84
C HIS A 163 10.88 -26.99 1.68
N PRO A 164 10.57 -26.52 0.46
CA PRO A 164 11.46 -26.70 -0.68
C PRO A 164 12.73 -25.84 -0.55
N GLY A 165 13.84 -26.38 -1.03
CA GLY A 165 15.13 -25.70 -1.08
C GLY A 165 15.34 -24.92 -2.39
N MET A 166 16.60 -24.60 -2.67
CA MET A 166 17.08 -23.85 -3.84
C MET A 166 17.97 -24.73 -4.75
N PRO A 167 18.13 -24.39 -6.04
CA PRO A 167 17.43 -23.33 -6.78
C PRO A 167 15.96 -23.70 -7.06
N ARG A 168 15.14 -22.71 -7.43
CA ARG A 168 13.76 -22.94 -7.88
C ARG A 168 13.74 -23.64 -9.22
N LEU A 169 12.80 -24.58 -9.40
CA LEU A 169 12.57 -25.21 -10.69
C LEU A 169 11.63 -24.34 -11.53
N ALA A 170 11.87 -24.26 -12.84
CA ALA A 170 10.97 -23.55 -13.76
C ALA A 170 9.52 -24.07 -13.69
N SER A 171 9.33 -25.36 -13.41
CA SER A 171 8.02 -26.00 -13.23
C SER A 171 7.25 -25.53 -11.99
N GLU A 172 7.90 -24.90 -11.02
CA GLU A 172 7.24 -24.29 -9.86
C GLU A 172 6.50 -23.00 -10.23
N ILE A 173 6.83 -22.40 -11.38
CA ILE A 173 6.28 -21.12 -11.79
C ILE A 173 5.24 -21.32 -12.88
N LYS A 174 4.01 -20.91 -12.58
CA LYS A 174 2.88 -20.94 -13.53
C LYS A 174 2.61 -19.52 -14.02
N ARG A 175 2.63 -19.33 -15.34
CA ARG A 175 2.20 -18.07 -15.99
C ARG A 175 1.00 -18.37 -16.88
N VAL A 176 -0.10 -17.66 -16.62
CA VAL A 176 -1.39 -17.93 -17.26
C VAL A 176 -2.09 -16.63 -17.60
N THR A 177 -2.88 -16.65 -18.67
CA THR A 177 -3.91 -15.63 -18.90
C THR A 177 -5.24 -16.20 -18.40
N ALA A 178 -6.02 -15.39 -17.71
CA ALA A 178 -7.31 -15.83 -17.18
C ALA A 178 -8.25 -16.27 -18.31
N THR A 179 -9.00 -17.34 -18.07
CA THR A 179 -10.05 -17.84 -18.97
C THR A 179 -11.40 -17.78 -18.28
N TYR A 180 -12.44 -17.69 -19.10
CA TYR A 180 -13.81 -17.42 -18.66
C TYR A 180 -14.74 -18.52 -19.18
N GLN A 181 -15.62 -19.00 -18.31
CA GLN A 181 -16.68 -19.95 -18.61
C GLN A 181 -18.00 -19.43 -18.01
N VAL A 182 -18.34 -18.19 -18.35
CA VAL A 182 -19.48 -17.48 -17.77
C VAL A 182 -20.79 -18.00 -18.34
N THR A 183 -21.72 -18.30 -17.45
CA THR A 183 -23.10 -18.73 -17.77
C THR A 183 -24.16 -17.95 -17.00
N GLU A 184 -23.75 -17.30 -15.90
CA GLU A 184 -24.60 -16.49 -15.03
C GLU A 184 -23.90 -15.17 -14.69
N GLY A 185 -24.68 -14.10 -14.59
CA GLY A 185 -24.26 -12.80 -14.08
C GLY A 185 -25.17 -12.38 -12.92
N ALA A 186 -24.61 -11.69 -11.91
CA ALA A 186 -25.38 -11.18 -10.79
C ALA A 186 -25.15 -9.68 -10.60
N VAL A 187 -26.20 -8.95 -10.21
CA VAL A 187 -26.13 -7.51 -9.90
C VAL A 187 -26.59 -7.27 -8.48
N ARG A 188 -25.78 -6.53 -7.71
CA ARG A 188 -26.07 -6.15 -6.33
C ARG A 188 -25.98 -4.63 -6.17
N THR A 189 -26.93 -4.05 -5.46
CA THR A 189 -26.81 -2.67 -4.95
C THR A 189 -26.16 -2.70 -3.58
N ASN A 190 -25.05 -1.98 -3.42
CA ASN A 190 -24.34 -1.81 -2.15
C ASN A 190 -24.10 -0.32 -1.91
N GLY A 191 -24.97 0.32 -1.12
CA GLY A 191 -24.93 1.77 -0.92
C GLY A 191 -25.01 2.54 -2.26
N ALA A 192 -24.02 3.41 -2.50
CA ALA A 192 -23.91 4.24 -3.69
C ALA A 192 -23.15 3.56 -4.85
N ARG A 193 -22.90 2.24 -4.80
CA ARG A 193 -22.31 1.47 -5.89
C ARG A 193 -23.17 0.29 -6.34
N LEU A 194 -23.00 -0.09 -7.61
CA LEU A 194 -23.47 -1.37 -8.15
C LEU A 194 -22.28 -2.30 -8.31
N GLU A 195 -22.48 -3.57 -7.93
CA GLU A 195 -21.50 -4.63 -8.08
C GLU A 195 -22.05 -5.67 -9.05
N ILE A 196 -21.28 -5.98 -10.08
CA ILE A 196 -21.66 -6.83 -11.21
C ILE A 196 -20.69 -7.99 -11.25
N ARG A 197 -21.19 -9.21 -11.03
CA ARG A 197 -20.38 -10.42 -10.90
C ARG A 197 -20.62 -11.36 -12.07
N PHE A 198 -19.54 -11.95 -12.58
CA PHE A 198 -19.52 -13.00 -13.59
C PHE A 198 -18.74 -14.22 -13.08
N ASP A 199 -19.44 -15.30 -12.77
CA ASP A 199 -18.84 -16.54 -12.26
C ASP A 199 -18.14 -17.35 -13.37
N GLY A 200 -17.20 -18.21 -12.98
CA GLY A 200 -16.57 -19.17 -13.90
C GLY A 200 -15.22 -18.70 -14.44
N VAL A 201 -14.42 -18.02 -13.62
CA VAL A 201 -13.08 -17.57 -14.00
C VAL A 201 -12.03 -18.56 -13.51
N ARG A 202 -11.01 -18.83 -14.35
CA ARG A 202 -9.81 -19.59 -13.98
C ARG A 202 -8.56 -18.80 -14.33
N ALA A 203 -7.58 -18.78 -13.43
CA ALA A 203 -6.26 -18.20 -13.64
C ALA A 203 -5.20 -19.08 -12.99
N GLY A 204 -4.79 -20.15 -13.67
CA GLY A 204 -3.79 -21.10 -13.16
C GLY A 204 -4.35 -21.90 -11.99
N THR A 205 -3.75 -21.78 -10.81
CA THR A 205 -4.26 -22.42 -9.59
C THR A 205 -5.51 -21.72 -9.01
N PHE A 206 -5.81 -20.51 -9.49
CA PHE A 206 -6.91 -19.73 -8.99
C PHE A 206 -8.22 -20.02 -9.74
N SER A 207 -9.32 -20.07 -8.98
CA SER A 207 -10.69 -20.13 -9.52
C SER A 207 -11.61 -19.15 -8.79
N GLY A 208 -12.56 -18.57 -9.50
CA GLY A 208 -13.45 -17.57 -8.94
C GLY A 208 -14.31 -16.86 -9.97
N TYR A 209 -14.39 -15.53 -9.87
CA TYR A 209 -15.28 -14.68 -10.63
C TYR A 209 -14.62 -13.35 -11.01
N LEU A 210 -15.14 -12.72 -12.07
CA LEU A 210 -14.83 -11.34 -12.42
C LEU A 210 -15.90 -10.43 -11.82
N GLN A 211 -15.48 -9.32 -11.23
CA GLN A 211 -16.39 -8.31 -10.70
C GLN A 211 -16.11 -6.93 -11.30
N TYR A 212 -17.17 -6.19 -11.61
CA TYR A 212 -17.13 -4.75 -11.86
C TYR A 212 -17.90 -4.01 -10.79
N ASP A 213 -17.28 -3.00 -10.19
CA ASP A 213 -17.95 -2.06 -9.29
C ASP A 213 -18.11 -0.71 -10.00
N ILE A 214 -19.33 -0.18 -9.99
CA ILE A 214 -19.70 1.10 -10.61
C ILE A 214 -20.02 2.08 -9.50
N PHE A 215 -19.26 3.18 -9.41
CA PHE A 215 -19.38 4.16 -8.33
C PHE A 215 -20.20 5.36 -8.77
N LYS A 216 -21.36 5.58 -8.15
CA LYS A 216 -22.15 6.80 -8.37
C LYS A 216 -21.36 8.03 -7.92
N GLY A 217 -21.50 9.12 -8.67
CA GLY A 217 -20.83 10.40 -8.37
C GLY A 217 -19.44 10.55 -8.99
N ALA A 218 -18.91 9.53 -9.65
CA ALA A 218 -17.69 9.61 -10.45
C ALA A 218 -17.81 8.82 -11.77
N GLY A 219 -16.92 9.11 -12.74
CA GLY A 219 -16.70 8.24 -13.90
C GLY A 219 -15.91 6.96 -13.57
N LEU A 220 -15.83 6.59 -12.29
CA LEU A 220 -14.96 5.54 -11.77
C LEU A 220 -15.66 4.18 -11.83
N MET A 221 -14.92 3.19 -12.32
CA MET A 221 -15.24 1.77 -12.25
C MET A 221 -14.05 1.02 -11.65
N ARG A 222 -14.29 -0.11 -10.98
CA ARG A 222 -13.25 -1.04 -10.55
C ARG A 222 -13.50 -2.40 -11.19
N GLN A 223 -12.55 -2.89 -11.97
CA GLN A 223 -12.54 -4.25 -12.52
C GLN A 223 -11.66 -5.11 -11.60
N THR A 224 -12.17 -6.22 -11.08
CA THR A 224 -11.42 -7.07 -10.15
C THR A 224 -11.58 -8.54 -10.52
N LEU A 225 -10.47 -9.25 -10.71
CA LEU A 225 -10.48 -10.71 -10.69
C LEU A 225 -10.47 -11.16 -9.22
N MET A 226 -11.57 -11.76 -8.78
CA MET A 226 -11.77 -12.28 -7.43
C MET A 226 -11.62 -13.79 -7.47
N ALA A 227 -10.52 -14.33 -6.94
CA ALA A 227 -10.24 -15.76 -7.06
C ALA A 227 -9.53 -16.33 -5.84
N LYS A 228 -9.72 -17.62 -5.59
CA LYS A 228 -9.07 -18.35 -4.50
C LYS A 228 -8.27 -19.54 -5.04
N THR A 229 -7.29 -19.98 -4.25
CA THR A 229 -6.54 -21.21 -4.46
C THR A 229 -6.61 -22.05 -3.20
N GLU A 230 -6.49 -23.37 -3.33
CA GLU A 230 -6.33 -24.28 -2.19
C GLU A 230 -4.87 -24.75 -2.03
N ASP A 231 -3.96 -24.31 -2.92
CA ASP A 231 -2.54 -24.64 -2.85
C ASP A 231 -1.89 -24.00 -1.61
N PRO A 232 -1.06 -24.72 -0.83
CA PRO A 232 -0.71 -24.36 0.55
C PRO A 232 0.34 -23.24 0.71
N SER A 233 1.07 -22.88 -0.36
CA SER A 233 2.25 -22.00 -0.29
C SER A 233 2.34 -21.13 -1.54
N VAL A 234 1.28 -20.41 -1.90
CA VAL A 234 1.28 -19.61 -3.13
C VAL A 234 1.76 -18.19 -2.87
N ALA A 235 2.71 -17.74 -3.70
CA ALA A 235 3.03 -16.34 -3.91
C ALA A 235 2.71 -15.96 -5.35
N PHE A 236 2.17 -14.77 -5.60
CA PHE A 236 1.73 -14.39 -6.94
C PHE A 236 1.75 -12.88 -7.22
N LYS A 237 1.77 -12.54 -8.50
CA LYS A 237 1.53 -11.19 -9.03
C LYS A 237 0.51 -11.24 -10.16
N TYR A 238 -0.02 -10.08 -10.55
CA TYR A 238 -0.91 -9.97 -11.70
C TYR A 238 -0.62 -8.72 -12.54
N ASP A 239 -0.94 -8.84 -13.82
CA ASP A 239 -1.20 -7.72 -14.72
C ASP A 239 -2.71 -7.71 -15.03
N ALA A 240 -3.27 -6.54 -15.29
CA ALA A 240 -4.67 -6.37 -15.66
C ALA A 240 -4.79 -5.36 -16.81
N GLY A 241 -5.82 -5.47 -17.65
CA GLY A 241 -6.02 -4.54 -18.74
C GLY A 241 -7.37 -4.67 -19.46
N LEU A 242 -7.52 -3.82 -20.47
CA LEU A 242 -8.62 -3.79 -21.41
C LEU A 242 -8.08 -4.12 -22.81
N SER A 243 -8.61 -5.19 -23.40
CA SER A 243 -8.20 -5.67 -24.71
C SER A 243 -9.28 -5.43 -25.76
N GLY A 244 -8.87 -5.11 -27.00
CA GLY A 244 -9.80 -4.83 -28.10
C GLY A 244 -10.22 -3.36 -28.23
N MET A 245 -9.46 -2.42 -27.66
CA MET A 245 -9.73 -0.99 -27.85
C MET A 245 -9.61 -0.60 -29.33
N PRO A 246 -10.55 0.18 -29.88
CA PRO A 246 -10.56 0.50 -31.31
C PRO A 246 -9.46 1.49 -31.70
N LEU A 247 -8.77 1.18 -32.79
CA LEU A 247 -7.80 2.06 -33.46
C LEU A 247 -8.51 2.90 -34.53
N HIS A 248 -8.58 4.20 -34.28
CA HIS A 248 -8.97 5.22 -35.25
C HIS A 248 -7.88 6.28 -35.37
N GLN A 249 -7.94 7.13 -36.39
CA GLN A 249 -6.96 8.23 -36.57
C GLN A 249 -6.91 9.19 -35.37
N SER A 250 -8.01 9.33 -34.63
CA SER A 250 -8.08 10.13 -33.41
C SER A 250 -7.52 9.42 -32.17
N THR A 251 -7.36 8.10 -32.22
CA THR A 251 -6.97 7.28 -31.07
C THR A 251 -5.50 7.52 -30.73
N ARG A 252 -5.22 7.75 -29.45
CA ARG A 252 -3.87 7.93 -28.92
C ARG A 252 -3.78 7.38 -27.50
N LEU A 253 -2.62 6.81 -27.16
CA LEU A 253 -2.25 6.52 -25.77
C LEU A 253 -1.43 7.67 -25.21
N LEU A 254 -1.65 8.01 -23.93
CA LEU A 254 -0.95 9.09 -23.24
C LEU A 254 -0.46 8.64 -21.87
N TRP A 255 0.71 9.16 -21.49
CA TRP A 255 1.28 9.05 -20.15
C TRP A 255 2.26 10.22 -19.92
N ARG A 256 2.77 10.34 -18.69
CA ARG A 256 3.91 11.21 -18.37
C ARG A 256 5.16 10.35 -18.24
N ASP A 257 6.24 10.69 -18.93
CA ASP A 257 7.53 9.98 -18.77
C ASP A 257 8.16 10.25 -17.39
N LEU A 258 9.33 9.68 -17.11
CA LEU A 258 10.01 9.85 -15.82
C LEU A 258 10.42 11.31 -15.53
N ALA A 259 10.56 12.15 -16.55
CA ALA A 259 10.79 13.58 -16.43
C ALA A 259 9.48 14.39 -16.37
N ARG A 260 8.34 13.70 -16.24
CA ARG A 260 6.98 14.26 -16.20
C ARG A 260 6.55 14.94 -17.51
N ASN A 261 7.26 14.72 -18.61
CA ASN A 261 6.84 15.24 -19.92
C ASN A 261 5.71 14.40 -20.49
N TRP A 262 4.78 15.06 -21.18
CA TRP A 262 3.69 14.38 -21.87
C TRP A 262 4.21 13.56 -23.04
N GLN A 263 3.92 12.27 -23.00
CA GLN A 263 4.14 11.34 -24.11
C GLN A 263 2.81 11.01 -24.76
N GLN A 264 2.84 10.86 -26.09
CA GLN A 264 1.71 10.37 -26.86
C GLN A 264 2.19 9.28 -27.83
N LEU A 265 1.43 8.19 -27.89
CA LEU A 265 1.61 7.16 -28.91
C LEU A 265 0.40 7.16 -29.83
N ARG A 266 0.67 7.34 -31.13
CA ARG A 266 -0.26 7.05 -32.21
C ARG A 266 0.17 5.74 -32.83
N PHE A 267 -0.72 4.76 -32.87
CA PHE A 267 -0.39 3.44 -33.35
C PHE A 267 -0.07 3.45 -34.84
N GLY A 268 1.07 2.88 -35.19
CA GLY A 268 1.50 2.62 -36.57
C GLY A 268 2.49 1.45 -36.66
N THR A 269 2.74 0.77 -35.53
CA THR A 269 3.58 -0.42 -35.47
C THR A 269 2.78 -1.67 -35.83
N PRO A 270 3.42 -2.68 -36.44
CA PRO A 270 2.78 -3.98 -36.64
C PRO A 270 2.28 -4.59 -35.32
N PRO A 271 1.27 -5.49 -35.37
CA PRO A 271 0.86 -6.25 -34.20
C PRO A 271 2.02 -7.06 -33.62
N ASP A 272 2.10 -7.10 -32.29
CA ASP A 272 3.03 -7.94 -31.55
C ASP A 272 2.25 -8.66 -30.44
N LYS A 273 2.60 -9.90 -30.13
CA LYS A 273 2.03 -10.65 -29.01
C LYS A 273 2.57 -10.15 -27.68
N ALA A 274 3.80 -9.65 -27.64
CA ALA A 274 4.44 -9.16 -26.44
C ALA A 274 3.93 -7.75 -26.07
N PRO A 275 3.52 -7.51 -24.82
CA PRO A 275 3.18 -6.17 -24.36
C PRO A 275 4.45 -5.33 -24.18
N VAL A 276 4.36 -4.06 -24.57
CA VAL A 276 5.40 -3.05 -24.30
C VAL A 276 5.22 -2.52 -22.88
N THR A 277 6.29 -2.54 -22.09
CA THR A 277 6.33 -1.94 -20.75
C THR A 277 6.54 -0.44 -20.86
N VAL A 278 5.76 0.34 -20.11
CA VAL A 278 5.88 1.80 -20.07
C VAL A 278 6.37 2.24 -18.69
N LYS A 279 7.58 2.81 -18.65
CA LYS A 279 8.09 3.56 -17.51
C LYS A 279 7.56 4.99 -17.55
N SER A 280 6.74 5.31 -16.57
CA SER A 280 6.01 6.58 -16.45
C SER A 280 6.17 7.12 -15.04
N SER A 281 6.08 8.44 -14.86
CA SER A 281 6.21 9.06 -13.54
C SER A 281 5.07 8.71 -12.57
N ASN A 282 4.01 8.06 -13.06
CA ASN A 282 2.83 7.68 -12.27
C ASN A 282 2.34 6.31 -12.72
N ARG A 283 1.62 5.62 -11.85
CA ARG A 283 1.08 4.27 -12.10
C ARG A 283 -0.17 4.28 -12.98
N LEU A 284 -0.19 5.03 -14.09
CA LEU A 284 -1.40 5.19 -14.90
C LEU A 284 -1.11 5.46 -16.38
N MET A 285 -2.08 5.08 -17.22
CA MET A 285 -2.08 5.34 -18.66
C MET A 285 -3.49 5.69 -19.12
N ALA A 286 -3.62 6.54 -20.14
CA ALA A 286 -4.91 6.86 -20.74
C ALA A 286 -4.95 6.58 -22.24
N SER A 287 -6.11 6.11 -22.70
CA SER A 287 -6.51 6.14 -24.10
C SER A 287 -7.44 7.31 -24.34
N GLU A 288 -7.15 8.11 -25.36
CA GLU A 288 -8.03 9.17 -25.84
C GLU A 288 -8.58 8.82 -27.22
N THR A 289 -9.87 9.13 -27.40
CA THR A 289 -10.65 8.93 -28.64
C THR A 289 -11.31 10.25 -29.05
N ALA A 290 -11.98 10.28 -30.21
CA ALA A 290 -12.76 11.46 -30.60
C ALA A 290 -13.92 11.79 -29.64
N ALA A 291 -14.39 10.82 -28.85
CA ALA A 291 -15.54 10.96 -27.96
C ALA A 291 -15.18 11.38 -26.53
N GLY A 292 -13.92 11.20 -26.14
CA GLY A 292 -13.43 11.35 -24.77
C GLY A 292 -12.31 10.35 -24.48
N SER A 293 -12.08 10.03 -23.22
CA SER A 293 -10.93 9.24 -22.80
C SER A 293 -11.22 8.25 -21.69
N ILE A 294 -10.36 7.23 -21.58
CA ILE A 294 -10.38 6.19 -20.56
C ILE A 294 -8.99 6.12 -19.93
N ALA A 295 -8.88 6.28 -18.62
CA ALA A 295 -7.65 6.01 -17.88
C ALA A 295 -7.73 4.69 -17.12
N VAL A 296 -6.60 4.00 -16.99
CA VAL A 296 -6.45 2.80 -16.16
C VAL A 296 -5.32 3.01 -15.16
N PHE A 297 -5.54 2.59 -13.91
CA PHE A 297 -4.58 2.72 -12.82
C PHE A 297 -4.87 1.68 -11.71
N PRO A 298 -3.88 1.28 -10.90
CA PRO A 298 -4.07 0.33 -9.82
C PRO A 298 -4.55 1.06 -8.54
N PRO A 299 -4.95 0.33 -7.48
CA PRO A 299 -4.87 0.88 -6.13
C PRO A 299 -3.46 1.45 -5.87
N PRO A 300 -3.31 2.59 -5.19
CA PRO A 300 -2.01 3.24 -5.07
C PRO A 300 -1.02 2.45 -4.20
N HIS A 301 -1.50 1.80 -3.12
CA HIS A 301 -0.62 1.18 -2.12
C HIS A 301 -0.69 -0.34 -2.10
N SER A 302 -1.90 -0.93 -2.15
CA SER A 302 -2.08 -2.38 -2.16
C SER A 302 -1.63 -3.03 -3.49
N PHE A 303 -1.13 -2.24 -4.44
CA PHE A 303 -0.48 -2.69 -5.66
C PHE A 303 0.98 -3.13 -5.44
N PHE A 304 1.55 -2.80 -4.29
CA PHE A 304 2.91 -3.14 -3.92
C PHE A 304 2.96 -4.11 -2.75
N TRP A 305 3.90 -5.04 -2.80
CA TRP A 305 4.50 -5.65 -1.62
C TRP A 305 5.68 -4.81 -1.15
N ALA A 306 6.14 -5.05 0.07
CA ALA A 306 7.28 -4.31 0.60
C ALA A 306 8.54 -4.71 -0.18
N ARG A 307 9.26 -3.67 -0.61
CA ARG A 307 10.57 -3.76 -1.22
C ARG A 307 11.53 -2.84 -0.46
N GLU A 308 12.82 -3.09 -0.59
CA GLU A 308 13.92 -2.28 -0.11
C GLU A 308 14.34 -1.22 -1.13
N THR A 309 13.83 -1.28 -2.36
CA THR A 309 14.00 -0.21 -3.35
C THR A 309 12.66 0.27 -3.84
N GLU A 310 12.56 1.58 -4.08
CA GLU A 310 11.37 2.23 -4.66
C GLU A 310 11.54 2.45 -6.16
N GLN A 311 12.54 1.80 -6.78
CA GLN A 311 12.81 1.92 -8.21
C GLN A 311 11.55 1.69 -9.03
N ASN A 312 11.30 2.62 -9.94
CA ASN A 312 10.19 2.53 -10.89
C ASN A 312 10.46 1.45 -11.94
N LEU A 313 9.73 0.33 -11.82
CA LEU A 313 9.86 -0.84 -12.70
C LEU A 313 8.89 -0.81 -13.90
N GLY A 314 8.17 0.30 -14.12
CA GLY A 314 7.23 0.51 -15.22
C GLY A 314 5.85 -0.13 -15.00
N TYR A 315 4.90 0.59 -14.43
CA TYR A 315 3.65 -0.02 -13.93
C TYR A 315 2.49 -0.07 -14.93
N SER A 316 2.73 0.27 -16.19
CA SER A 316 1.74 0.22 -17.27
C SER A 316 2.26 -0.55 -18.47
N TRP A 317 1.35 -1.05 -19.31
CA TRP A 317 1.68 -1.73 -20.54
C TRP A 317 0.68 -1.41 -21.66
N TYR A 318 1.11 -1.58 -22.91
CA TYR A 318 0.23 -1.60 -24.07
C TYR A 318 0.67 -2.65 -25.09
N ARG A 319 -0.21 -3.02 -26.02
CA ARG A 319 0.07 -3.95 -27.12
C ARG A 319 -0.80 -3.60 -28.33
N THR A 320 -0.24 -3.61 -29.53
CA THR A 320 -1.04 -3.58 -30.77
C THR A 320 -1.55 -4.99 -31.04
N ASP A 321 -2.87 -5.21 -31.03
CA ASP A 321 -3.45 -6.55 -31.20
C ASP A 321 -3.69 -6.88 -32.69
N SER A 322 -4.12 -5.87 -33.46
CA SER A 322 -4.40 -5.98 -34.89
C SER A 322 -4.23 -4.62 -35.57
N ALA A 323 -4.49 -4.54 -36.87
CA ALA A 323 -4.55 -3.27 -37.58
C ALA A 323 -5.71 -2.36 -37.12
N GLN A 324 -6.68 -2.90 -36.38
CA GLN A 324 -7.90 -2.20 -35.94
C GLN A 324 -8.03 -2.08 -34.43
N THR A 325 -7.21 -2.79 -33.65
CA THR A 325 -7.36 -2.86 -32.20
C THR A 325 -6.04 -2.88 -31.43
N PHE A 326 -6.08 -2.40 -30.19
CA PHE A 326 -4.98 -2.46 -29.23
C PHE A 326 -5.47 -2.81 -27.82
N SER A 327 -4.53 -3.15 -26.95
CA SER A 327 -4.74 -3.45 -25.55
C SER A 327 -3.86 -2.55 -24.68
N PHE A 328 -4.31 -2.20 -23.48
CA PHE A 328 -3.52 -1.46 -22.50
C PHE A 328 -3.98 -1.73 -21.07
N GLY A 329 -3.11 -1.49 -20.09
CA GLY A 329 -3.40 -1.85 -18.72
C GLY A 329 -2.28 -1.55 -17.72
N ILE A 330 -2.45 -2.08 -16.51
CA ILE A 330 -1.47 -2.05 -15.42
C ILE A 330 -0.65 -3.34 -15.40
N ARG A 331 0.61 -3.26 -14.99
CA ARG A 331 1.47 -4.44 -14.81
C ARG A 331 2.34 -4.35 -13.56
N GLN A 332 2.66 -5.51 -13.02
CA GLN A 332 3.68 -5.65 -11.99
C GLN A 332 4.96 -6.23 -12.61
N ALA A 333 6.12 -5.86 -12.11
CA ALA A 333 7.37 -6.47 -12.57
C ALA A 333 7.53 -7.90 -12.04
N ASP A 334 8.43 -8.66 -12.66
CA ASP A 334 8.75 -10.03 -12.24
C ASP A 334 9.95 -10.04 -11.27
N TYR A 335 10.83 -9.03 -11.33
CA TYR A 335 12.05 -8.89 -10.53
C TYR A 335 12.37 -7.42 -10.27
N GLU A 336 13.28 -7.21 -9.31
CA GLU A 336 14.03 -5.95 -9.20
C GLU A 336 14.96 -5.71 -10.39
N GLU A 337 15.24 -4.43 -10.67
CA GLU A 337 16.25 -4.03 -11.65
C GLU A 337 17.64 -3.88 -11.04
N ASP A 338 17.73 -3.45 -9.78
CA ASP A 338 19.00 -3.37 -9.07
C ASP A 338 19.42 -4.76 -8.56
N PRO A 339 20.58 -5.28 -9.00
CA PRO A 339 21.02 -6.63 -8.67
C PRO A 339 21.25 -6.84 -7.15
N HIS A 340 21.50 -5.79 -6.38
CA HIS A 340 21.63 -5.89 -4.91
C HIS A 340 20.34 -6.34 -4.23
N PHE A 341 19.19 -6.10 -4.87
CA PHE A 341 17.86 -6.36 -4.31
C PHE A 341 17.12 -7.49 -5.04
N THR A 342 17.78 -8.26 -5.91
CA THR A 342 17.17 -9.36 -6.68
C THR A 342 16.35 -10.35 -5.85
N HIS A 343 16.73 -10.59 -4.58
CA HIS A 343 16.04 -11.49 -3.65
C HIS A 343 14.91 -10.82 -2.82
N ASN A 344 14.74 -9.50 -2.96
CA ASN A 344 13.75 -8.70 -2.26
C ASN A 344 12.49 -8.45 -3.11
N PHE A 345 11.82 -9.52 -3.54
CA PHE A 345 10.69 -9.40 -4.44
C PHE A 345 9.56 -10.37 -4.08
N ALA A 346 9.05 -10.20 -2.84
CA ALA A 346 8.12 -11.11 -2.16
C ALA A 346 6.87 -11.48 -2.96
N LEU A 347 6.31 -10.58 -3.76
CA LEU A 347 4.96 -10.75 -4.33
C LEU A 347 3.87 -10.85 -3.24
N TYR A 348 2.61 -10.95 -3.65
CA TYR A 348 1.51 -11.21 -2.72
C TYR A 348 1.56 -12.64 -2.20
N SER A 349 1.28 -12.81 -0.91
CA SER A 349 0.84 -14.10 -0.37
C SER A 349 -0.59 -14.42 -0.83
N ALA A 350 -0.87 -15.72 -1.02
CA ALA A 350 -2.23 -16.22 -1.20
C ALA A 350 -2.46 -17.42 -0.28
N ARG A 351 -3.02 -17.16 0.91
CA ARG A 351 -3.42 -18.21 1.86
C ARG A 351 -4.52 -19.12 1.27
N PRO A 352 -4.51 -20.43 1.54
CA PRO A 352 -5.54 -21.35 1.06
C PRO A 352 -6.95 -20.91 1.43
N GLY A 353 -7.88 -21.01 0.49
CA GLY A 353 -9.29 -20.72 0.67
C GLY A 353 -9.65 -19.23 0.78
N THR A 354 -8.69 -18.30 0.81
CA THR A 354 -8.98 -16.86 0.90
C THR A 354 -9.21 -16.24 -0.47
N TRP A 355 -10.12 -15.26 -0.54
CA TRP A 355 -10.48 -14.56 -1.78
C TRP A 355 -9.46 -13.48 -2.11
N GLN A 356 -8.54 -13.79 -3.03
CA GLN A 356 -7.54 -12.86 -3.53
C GLN A 356 -8.19 -11.83 -4.46
N ARG A 357 -7.87 -10.55 -4.24
CA ARG A 357 -8.39 -9.41 -5.03
C ARG A 357 -7.30 -8.91 -5.98
N MET A 358 -7.58 -8.92 -7.27
CA MET A 358 -6.67 -8.38 -8.30
C MET A 358 -7.35 -7.20 -9.00
N PRO A 359 -7.39 -6.00 -8.38
CA PRO A 359 -8.13 -4.85 -8.90
C PRO A 359 -7.37 -3.99 -9.91
N MET A 360 -8.11 -3.40 -10.84
CA MET A 360 -7.71 -2.27 -11.68
C MET A 360 -8.86 -1.26 -11.72
N PHE A 361 -8.55 0.03 -11.53
CA PHE A 361 -9.52 1.10 -11.72
C PHE A 361 -9.55 1.54 -13.19
N ILE A 362 -10.76 1.85 -13.65
CA ILE A 362 -11.04 2.40 -14.98
C ILE A 362 -11.80 3.71 -14.76
N LEU A 363 -11.25 4.82 -15.26
CA LEU A 363 -11.88 6.14 -15.17
C LEU A 363 -12.30 6.61 -16.55
N LEU A 364 -13.59 6.87 -16.69
CA LEU A 364 -14.22 7.36 -17.92
C LEU A 364 -14.34 8.89 -17.86
N SER A 365 -14.07 9.57 -18.98
CA SER A 365 -14.23 11.03 -19.08
C SER A 365 -14.68 11.45 -20.48
N PRO A 366 -15.55 12.47 -20.61
CA PRO A 366 -15.89 13.07 -21.91
C PRO A 366 -14.82 14.03 -22.43
N ASN A 367 -13.70 14.18 -21.73
CA ASN A 367 -12.65 15.16 -22.02
C ASN A 367 -11.40 14.50 -22.62
N SER A 368 -10.31 15.28 -22.74
CA SER A 368 -9.04 14.83 -23.32
C SER A 368 -8.30 13.80 -22.44
N GLY A 369 -7.34 13.10 -23.05
CA GLY A 369 -6.48 12.12 -22.39
C GLY A 369 -5.66 12.73 -21.25
N LYS A 370 -5.19 13.97 -21.43
CA LYS A 370 -4.49 14.69 -20.36
C LYS A 370 -5.41 15.01 -19.19
N GLU A 371 -6.64 15.44 -19.45
CA GLU A 371 -7.60 15.76 -18.39
C GLU A 371 -8.04 14.52 -17.60
N VAL A 372 -8.26 13.36 -18.23
CA VAL A 372 -8.58 12.15 -17.46
C VAL A 372 -7.39 11.66 -16.64
N ILE A 373 -6.16 11.91 -17.08
CA ILE A 373 -4.96 11.63 -16.29
C ILE A 373 -4.93 12.52 -15.04
N GLU A 374 -5.20 13.82 -15.17
CA GLU A 374 -5.31 14.72 -14.01
C GLU A 374 -6.46 14.33 -13.07
N GLN A 375 -7.60 13.88 -13.61
CA GLN A 375 -8.71 13.37 -12.79
C GLN A 375 -8.34 12.08 -12.05
N ALA A 376 -7.54 11.19 -12.66
CA ALA A 376 -7.05 9.98 -12.00
C ALA A 376 -6.05 10.33 -10.90
N LEU A 377 -5.13 11.26 -11.15
CA LEU A 377 -4.15 11.74 -10.16
C LEU A 377 -4.80 12.42 -8.96
N ALA A 378 -5.95 13.05 -9.12
CA ALA A 378 -6.68 13.63 -7.99
C ALA A 378 -7.00 12.59 -6.90
N TYR A 379 -7.16 11.30 -7.24
CA TYR A 379 -7.40 10.24 -6.27
C TYR A 379 -6.21 9.97 -5.33
N THR A 380 -4.99 10.32 -5.72
CA THR A 380 -3.78 10.19 -4.88
C THR A 380 -3.22 11.55 -4.46
N HIS A 381 -4.02 12.62 -4.57
CA HIS A 381 -3.56 13.99 -4.41
C HIS A 381 -2.35 14.33 -5.29
N HIS A 382 -2.26 13.74 -6.48
CA HIS A 382 -1.12 13.81 -7.40
C HIS A 382 0.17 13.15 -6.86
N ASP A 383 0.02 12.01 -6.18
CA ASP A 383 1.10 11.29 -5.49
C ASP A 383 1.81 12.17 -4.46
N PHE A 384 1.02 12.94 -3.70
CA PHE A 384 1.49 13.91 -2.72
C PHE A 384 0.72 13.80 -1.41
N PHE A 385 1.42 13.68 -0.30
CA PHE A 385 0.82 13.71 1.03
C PHE A 385 0.29 15.11 1.34
N LYS A 386 -1.03 15.25 1.31
CA LYS A 386 -1.74 16.54 1.48
C LYS A 386 -1.38 17.20 2.82
N PRO A 387 -0.89 18.45 2.85
CA PRO A 387 -0.61 19.16 4.10
C PRO A 387 -1.89 19.38 4.90
N LEU A 388 -1.83 19.20 6.22
CA LEU A 388 -2.95 19.45 7.13
C LEU A 388 -2.58 20.54 8.16
N PRO A 389 -3.48 21.50 8.45
CA PRO A 389 -3.23 22.49 9.48
C PRO A 389 -2.93 21.86 10.84
N GLY A 390 -1.85 22.29 11.51
CA GLY A 390 -1.40 21.74 12.79
C GLY A 390 -0.72 20.37 12.70
N TYR A 391 -0.38 19.91 11.48
CA TYR A 391 0.34 18.65 11.27
C TYR A 391 1.59 18.82 10.40
N LYS A 392 2.56 17.93 10.61
CA LYS A 392 3.68 17.67 9.70
C LYS A 392 3.71 16.20 9.30
N VAL A 393 4.08 15.94 8.04
CA VAL A 393 4.17 14.60 7.48
C VAL A 393 5.56 14.04 7.76
N MET A 394 5.61 12.89 8.41
CA MET A 394 6.84 12.18 8.75
C MET A 394 6.90 10.85 7.99
N GLY A 395 7.90 10.76 7.10
CA GLY A 395 8.43 9.48 6.63
C GLY A 395 9.51 9.03 7.60
N TYR A 396 9.52 7.75 7.96
CA TYR A 396 10.44 7.22 8.98
C TYR A 396 11.03 5.87 8.54
N HIS A 397 12.22 5.53 9.07
CA HIS A 397 12.97 4.30 8.79
C HIS A 397 13.46 4.20 7.33
N TYR A 398 14.40 5.07 6.96
CA TYR A 398 15.09 5.02 5.66
C TYR A 398 16.58 4.71 5.83
N HIS A 399 17.10 3.81 4.99
CA HIS A 399 18.52 3.50 4.89
C HIS A 399 19.11 4.31 3.75
N VAL A 400 19.90 5.34 4.06
CA VAL A 400 20.31 6.34 3.08
C VAL A 400 21.81 6.28 2.81
N GLY A 401 22.60 5.84 3.79
CA GLY A 401 24.05 5.92 3.71
C GLY A 401 24.53 7.37 3.72
N LEU A 402 23.85 8.23 4.48
CA LEU A 402 23.91 9.69 4.42
C LEU A 402 25.34 10.21 4.44
N VAL A 403 26.10 9.87 5.49
CA VAL A 403 27.47 10.39 5.68
C VAL A 403 28.39 9.90 4.56
N LYS A 404 28.31 8.61 4.21
CA LYS A 404 29.13 8.01 3.16
C LYS A 404 28.87 8.71 1.82
N ARG A 405 27.60 8.76 1.38
CA ARG A 405 27.24 9.35 0.08
C ARG A 405 27.48 10.85 0.02
N PHE A 406 27.27 11.56 1.11
CA PHE A 406 27.64 12.97 1.20
C PHE A 406 29.15 13.16 1.04
N THR A 407 29.96 12.32 1.69
CA THR A 407 31.43 12.36 1.56
C THR A 407 31.89 12.00 0.16
N ASP A 408 31.32 10.95 -0.44
CA ASP A 408 31.68 10.46 -1.79
C ASP A 408 31.37 11.51 -2.87
N THR A 409 30.40 12.40 -2.63
CA THR A 409 30.06 13.54 -3.51
C THR A 409 30.89 14.80 -3.22
N GLY A 410 31.95 14.68 -2.41
CA GLY A 410 32.88 15.75 -2.09
C GLY A 410 32.50 16.59 -0.87
N GLY A 411 31.51 16.17 -0.07
CA GLY A 411 31.12 16.86 1.16
C GLY A 411 30.47 18.22 0.93
N SER A 412 29.79 18.41 -0.21
CA SER A 412 29.10 19.65 -0.56
C SER A 412 27.77 19.38 -1.25
N GLY A 413 26.84 20.33 -1.18
CA GLY A 413 25.50 20.18 -1.75
C GLY A 413 24.59 19.27 -0.92
N ARG A 414 23.63 18.62 -1.59
CA ARG A 414 22.66 17.69 -0.99
C ARG A 414 22.60 16.41 -1.81
N ILE A 415 22.40 15.28 -1.13
CA ILE A 415 22.03 14.03 -1.81
C ILE A 415 20.64 14.16 -2.47
N ASN A 416 20.42 13.44 -3.57
CA ASN A 416 19.17 13.52 -4.35
C ASN A 416 17.92 13.05 -3.59
N ASP A 417 18.10 12.24 -2.54
CA ASP A 417 17.03 11.75 -1.66
C ASP A 417 16.20 12.88 -1.06
N ILE A 418 16.81 14.02 -0.74
CA ILE A 418 16.12 15.14 -0.11
C ILE A 418 15.02 15.68 -1.01
N GLU A 419 15.35 15.97 -2.27
CA GLU A 419 14.37 16.50 -3.22
C GLU A 419 13.32 15.46 -3.60
N ALA A 420 13.70 14.18 -3.64
CA ALA A 420 12.76 13.09 -3.91
C ALA A 420 11.71 12.96 -2.80
N VAL A 421 12.13 12.98 -1.54
CA VAL A 421 11.24 12.89 -0.36
C VAL A 421 10.38 14.15 -0.21
N LYS A 422 10.95 15.34 -0.44
CA LYS A 422 10.18 16.60 -0.44
C LYS A 422 9.13 16.60 -1.56
N SER A 423 9.41 15.98 -2.71
CA SER A 423 8.50 15.97 -3.86
C SER A 423 7.18 15.24 -3.63
N VAL A 424 7.10 14.39 -2.60
CA VAL A 424 5.87 13.70 -2.19
C VAL A 424 5.23 14.30 -0.93
N GLY A 425 5.76 15.41 -0.40
CA GLY A 425 5.14 16.15 0.69
C GLY A 425 5.60 15.76 2.10
N ILE A 426 6.68 14.98 2.24
CA ILE A 426 7.26 14.66 3.55
C ILE A 426 8.06 15.86 4.07
N ASN A 427 7.81 16.24 5.33
CA ASN A 427 8.52 17.32 6.03
C ASN A 427 9.62 16.79 6.96
N LEU A 428 9.35 15.65 7.62
CA LEU A 428 10.25 15.04 8.59
C LEU A 428 10.74 13.71 8.01
N PHE A 429 12.05 13.60 7.76
CA PHE A 429 12.66 12.46 7.10
C PHE A 429 13.55 11.70 8.08
N GLY A 430 13.02 10.62 8.66
CA GLY A 430 13.71 9.77 9.63
C GLY A 430 14.66 8.79 8.97
N VAL A 431 15.96 9.09 9.00
CA VAL A 431 17.03 8.24 8.50
C VAL A 431 17.60 7.43 9.65
N ILE A 432 17.79 6.13 9.46
CA ILE A 432 18.19 5.17 10.51
C ILE A 432 19.59 4.58 10.29
N ASP A 433 20.46 5.33 9.62
CA ASP A 433 21.80 4.86 9.30
C ASP A 433 22.64 4.58 10.56
N GLY A 434 22.47 5.42 11.59
CA GLY A 434 23.39 5.45 12.73
C GLY A 434 24.85 5.56 12.28
N VAL A 435 25.75 5.03 13.09
CA VAL A 435 27.16 4.88 12.67
C VAL A 435 27.30 3.65 11.76
N ARG A 436 27.87 3.86 10.57
CA ARG A 436 28.17 2.83 9.57
C ARG A 436 29.69 2.74 9.30
N GLY A 437 30.10 1.75 8.51
CA GLY A 437 31.52 1.53 8.16
C GLY A 437 32.36 0.99 9.32
N ASP A 438 33.67 1.23 9.26
CA ASP A 438 34.66 0.70 10.20
C ASP A 438 34.40 1.15 11.65
N ALA A 439 33.86 2.35 11.82
CA ALA A 439 33.54 2.89 13.14
C ALA A 439 32.33 2.21 13.80
N ARG A 440 31.48 1.47 13.09
CA ARG A 440 30.19 0.94 13.59
C ARG A 440 30.29 0.17 14.90
N ASN A 441 31.38 -0.58 15.08
CA ASN A 441 31.64 -1.38 16.28
C ASN A 441 32.87 -0.90 17.08
N ALA A 442 33.37 0.30 16.77
CA ALA A 442 34.50 0.85 17.50
C ALA A 442 34.14 1.10 18.97
N VAL A 443 35.11 0.85 19.84
CA VAL A 443 35.01 1.05 21.29
C VAL A 443 35.81 2.28 21.76
N ASP A 444 36.39 3.01 20.80
CA ASP A 444 37.11 4.26 20.99
C ASP A 444 36.29 5.45 20.46
N ASP A 445 36.91 6.63 20.40
CA ASP A 445 36.23 7.87 20.04
C ASP A 445 35.91 7.98 18.54
N SER A 446 36.35 7.06 17.69
CA SER A 446 35.95 7.04 16.27
C SER A 446 34.44 6.85 16.09
N PHE A 447 33.78 6.12 17.01
CA PHE A 447 32.32 6.01 17.04
C PHE A 447 31.65 7.35 17.42
N LEU A 448 32.29 8.15 18.27
CA LEU A 448 31.80 9.49 18.65
C LEU A 448 31.99 10.50 17.51
N GLU A 449 33.14 10.45 16.84
CA GLU A 449 33.42 11.26 15.64
C GLU A 449 32.41 10.97 14.53
N ALA A 450 32.08 9.70 14.30
CA ALA A 450 31.09 9.32 13.30
C ALA A 450 29.67 9.79 13.65
N GLN A 451 29.27 9.76 14.93
CA GLN A 451 28.01 10.36 15.38
C GLN A 451 27.99 11.87 15.12
N ALA A 452 29.08 12.58 15.46
CA ALA A 452 29.20 14.02 15.23
C ALA A 452 29.07 14.36 13.74
N ALA A 453 29.75 13.60 12.87
CA ALA A 453 29.65 13.74 11.42
C ALA A 453 28.22 13.50 10.92
N TYR A 454 27.51 12.51 11.48
CA TYR A 454 26.12 12.22 11.12
C TYR A 454 25.18 13.37 11.49
N TYR A 455 25.28 13.89 12.72
CA TYR A 455 24.51 15.05 13.16
C TYR A 455 24.80 16.29 12.33
N GLN A 456 26.07 16.55 12.01
CA GLN A 456 26.44 17.68 11.18
C GLN A 456 25.90 17.53 9.75
N THR A 457 25.97 16.34 9.18
CA THR A 457 25.44 16.08 7.83
C THR A 457 23.92 16.25 7.82
N ALA A 458 23.21 15.81 8.86
CA ALA A 458 21.77 16.02 9.01
C ALA A 458 21.41 17.52 9.04
N ARG A 459 22.21 18.36 9.73
CA ARG A 459 22.01 19.82 9.72
C ARG A 459 22.14 20.41 8.32
N LEU A 460 23.13 19.98 7.55
CA LEU A 460 23.37 20.46 6.18
C LEU A 460 22.24 20.09 5.20
N HIS A 461 21.52 19.00 5.48
CA HIS A 461 20.41 18.51 4.66
C HIS A 461 19.03 18.97 5.16
N SER A 462 18.98 19.72 6.27
CA SER A 462 17.75 20.29 6.82
C SER A 462 17.59 21.76 6.40
N ASP A 463 16.36 22.26 6.46
CA ASP A 463 16.00 23.66 6.29
C ASP A 463 14.81 24.02 7.20
N LYS A 464 14.20 25.19 7.03
CA LYS A 464 13.10 25.65 7.91
C LYS A 464 11.80 24.86 7.75
N ASP A 465 11.64 24.18 6.61
CA ASP A 465 10.42 23.46 6.24
C ASP A 465 10.66 21.95 6.04
N PHE A 466 11.90 21.50 6.25
CA PHE A 466 12.32 20.11 6.11
C PHE A 466 13.39 19.73 7.15
N LEU A 467 13.17 18.62 7.85
CA LEU A 467 14.11 18.08 8.83
C LEU A 467 14.55 16.68 8.41
N LEU A 468 15.86 16.50 8.23
CA LEU A 468 16.47 15.17 8.24
C LEU A 468 16.77 14.79 9.69
N MET A 469 16.11 13.76 10.18
CA MET A 469 16.27 13.29 11.56
C MET A 469 17.29 12.14 11.60
N PRO A 470 18.43 12.31 12.29
CA PRO A 470 19.47 11.29 12.41
C PRO A 470 19.10 10.29 13.51
N HIS A 471 18.54 9.16 13.11
CA HIS A 471 18.21 8.02 13.97
C HIS A 471 19.13 6.84 13.70
N ASP A 472 18.99 5.78 14.50
CA ASP A 472 19.82 4.58 14.43
C ASP A 472 18.94 3.32 14.50
N GLU A 473 19.09 2.41 13.54
CA GLU A 473 18.57 1.04 13.66
C GLU A 473 19.67 0.12 14.18
N ASN A 474 19.40 -0.52 15.32
CA ASN A 474 20.25 -1.50 15.95
C ASN A 474 19.79 -2.91 15.63
N SER A 475 20.72 -3.71 15.10
CA SER A 475 20.56 -5.14 14.82
C SER A 475 21.11 -6.01 15.95
N THR A 476 20.67 -7.27 16.00
CA THR A 476 21.02 -8.33 16.97
C THR A 476 22.48 -8.80 16.96
N ASN A 477 23.38 -8.10 16.27
CA ASN A 477 24.77 -8.54 16.07
C ASN A 477 25.71 -7.35 16.32
N GLY A 478 26.39 -7.35 17.47
CA GLY A 478 27.59 -6.53 17.70
C GLY A 478 27.48 -5.40 18.73
N ARG A 479 26.30 -5.10 19.26
CA ARG A 479 26.13 -4.12 20.36
C ARG A 479 25.80 -4.84 21.67
N SER A 480 26.45 -4.44 22.76
CA SER A 480 26.35 -5.10 24.07
C SER A 480 24.99 -4.95 24.77
N TYR A 481 24.17 -3.98 24.33
CA TYR A 481 22.86 -3.63 24.90
C TYR A 481 21.67 -4.11 24.03
N GLU A 482 21.77 -5.29 23.42
CA GLU A 482 20.72 -5.84 22.56
C GLU A 482 19.37 -5.98 23.30
N LEU A 483 18.30 -5.45 22.70
CA LEU A 483 16.93 -5.46 23.26
C LEU A 483 16.07 -6.63 22.76
N GLY A 484 16.60 -7.49 21.88
CA GLY A 484 15.88 -8.55 21.19
C GLY A 484 15.17 -8.06 19.92
N GLY A 485 15.45 -8.72 18.80
CA GLY A 485 15.03 -8.25 17.47
C GLY A 485 15.73 -6.95 17.07
N HIS A 486 15.30 -6.35 15.95
CA HIS A 486 15.77 -5.01 15.58
C HIS A 486 15.02 -3.96 16.40
N HIS A 487 15.69 -2.85 16.68
CA HIS A 487 15.06 -1.70 17.30
C HIS A 487 15.65 -0.39 16.77
N ASP A 488 14.80 0.61 16.60
CA ASP A 488 15.21 1.96 16.25
C ASP A 488 15.37 2.80 17.51
N LEU A 489 16.32 3.72 17.50
CA LEU A 489 16.54 4.74 18.52
C LEU A 489 16.23 6.13 17.94
N LEU A 490 15.19 6.77 18.46
CA LEU A 490 14.76 8.11 18.09
C LEU A 490 15.22 9.11 19.13
N LEU A 491 16.00 10.08 18.70
CA LEU A 491 16.62 11.06 19.58
C LEU A 491 15.82 12.37 19.61
N SER A 492 15.76 13.03 20.78
CA SER A 492 15.21 14.38 20.88
C SER A 492 16.20 15.48 20.50
N LYS A 493 17.48 15.16 20.40
CA LYS A 493 18.61 16.05 20.09
C LYS A 493 19.86 15.19 19.83
N PRO A 494 20.99 15.75 19.38
CA PRO A 494 22.25 15.01 19.30
C PRO A 494 22.64 14.44 20.67
N VAL A 495 22.87 13.12 20.73
CA VAL A 495 23.32 12.39 21.93
C VAL A 495 24.55 11.58 21.56
N PHE A 496 25.54 11.50 22.44
CA PHE A 496 26.76 10.75 22.20
C PHE A 496 26.84 9.54 23.13
N TRP A 497 27.11 8.37 22.56
CA TRP A 497 27.33 7.16 23.33
C TRP A 497 28.43 6.27 22.73
N ARG A 498 28.93 5.32 23.52
CA ARG A 498 29.82 4.23 23.11
C ARG A 498 29.10 2.89 23.25
N ASN A 499 29.50 1.92 22.43
CA ASN A 499 28.80 0.64 22.34
C ASN A 499 29.17 -0.40 23.41
N THR A 500 29.98 0.00 24.38
CA THR A 500 30.42 -0.84 25.49
C THR A 500 30.52 -0.03 26.77
N ARG A 501 30.38 -0.71 27.91
CA ARG A 501 30.66 -0.18 29.24
C ARG A 501 31.55 -1.17 29.98
N LYS A 502 32.76 -0.74 30.36
CA LYS A 502 33.70 -1.60 31.11
C LYS A 502 33.24 -1.78 32.56
N PRO A 503 33.60 -2.89 33.23
CA PRO A 503 33.36 -3.04 34.67
C PRO A 503 33.91 -1.84 35.45
N GLY A 504 33.08 -1.25 36.32
CA GLY A 504 33.44 -0.06 37.11
C GLY A 504 33.40 1.27 36.36
N GLN A 505 33.23 1.28 35.03
CA GLN A 505 33.09 2.51 34.26
C GLN A 505 31.73 3.18 34.56
N PRO A 506 31.68 4.51 34.76
CA PRO A 506 30.41 5.21 34.95
C PRO A 506 29.54 5.14 33.68
N LEU A 507 28.22 5.21 33.87
CA LEU A 507 27.24 5.23 32.77
C LEU A 507 27.45 6.47 31.88
N VAL A 508 27.81 7.61 32.49
CA VAL A 508 28.05 8.87 31.79
C VAL A 508 29.41 9.41 32.17
N GLU A 509 30.18 9.82 31.17
CA GLU A 509 31.46 10.52 31.31
C GLU A 509 31.36 11.88 30.63
N GLN A 510 32.11 12.86 31.14
CA GLN A 510 32.25 14.14 30.46
C GLN A 510 33.42 14.07 29.48
N HIS A 511 33.12 14.11 28.18
CA HIS A 511 34.10 14.20 27.11
C HIS A 511 34.42 15.66 26.79
N LEU A 512 35.69 15.98 26.56
CA LEU A 512 36.15 17.36 26.29
C LEU A 512 35.46 17.98 25.06
N THR A 513 35.28 17.19 24.00
CA THR A 513 34.68 17.65 22.72
C THR A 513 33.16 17.52 22.67
N TYR A 514 32.59 16.43 23.20
CA TYR A 514 31.20 16.02 22.94
C TYR A 514 30.27 16.25 24.14
N GLY A 515 30.82 16.69 25.27
CA GLY A 515 30.06 16.84 26.50
C GLY A 515 29.72 15.47 27.11
N PRO A 516 28.49 15.26 27.62
CA PRO A 516 28.08 13.97 28.18
C PRO A 516 28.14 12.86 27.14
N VAL A 517 28.90 11.79 27.44
CA VAL A 517 28.98 10.57 26.65
C VAL A 517 28.51 9.39 27.48
N TYR A 518 27.55 8.64 26.95
CA TYR A 518 27.01 7.45 27.59
C TYR A 518 27.83 6.20 27.23
N ASN A 519 28.19 5.38 28.21
CA ASN A 519 28.82 4.08 27.98
C ASN A 519 27.75 3.01 28.13
N LEU A 520 27.34 2.36 27.03
CA LEU A 520 26.23 1.42 27.02
C LEU A 520 26.76 -0.02 27.00
N GLY A 521 26.50 -0.78 28.06
CA GLY A 521 26.94 -2.18 28.22
C GLY A 521 25.79 -3.18 28.35
N SER A 522 24.56 -2.70 28.51
CA SER A 522 23.38 -3.50 28.85
C SER A 522 22.08 -2.82 28.40
N PRO A 523 20.96 -3.56 28.29
CA PRO A 523 19.64 -2.97 28.08
C PRO A 523 19.31 -1.85 29.08
N ASP A 524 19.63 -2.04 30.36
CA ASP A 524 19.37 -1.04 31.41
C ASP A 524 20.13 0.27 31.18
N ASP A 525 21.37 0.21 30.69
CA ASP A 525 22.15 1.41 30.33
C ASP A 525 21.46 2.19 29.20
N LEU A 526 20.99 1.49 28.16
CA LEU A 526 20.27 2.12 27.05
C LEU A 526 18.96 2.73 27.55
N MET A 527 18.19 2.02 28.39
CA MET A 527 16.95 2.56 28.94
C MET A 527 17.22 3.82 29.78
N ALA A 528 18.24 3.81 30.64
CA ALA A 528 18.63 4.97 31.44
C ALA A 528 19.06 6.17 30.58
N MET A 529 19.76 5.93 29.45
CA MET A 529 20.05 7.00 28.47
C MET A 529 18.77 7.56 27.87
N THR A 530 17.82 6.71 27.46
CA THR A 530 16.57 7.18 26.83
C THR A 530 15.70 8.00 27.77
N GLU A 531 15.73 7.71 29.07
CA GLU A 531 15.05 8.52 30.09
C GLU A 531 15.69 9.90 30.24
N ARG A 532 17.01 9.96 30.39
CA ARG A 532 17.76 11.20 30.61
C ARG A 532 17.76 12.12 29.39
N GLU A 533 17.84 11.54 28.20
CA GLU A 533 17.95 12.29 26.95
C GLU A 533 16.63 12.40 26.18
N ASN A 534 15.52 11.98 26.79
CA ASN A 534 14.19 12.02 26.17
C ASN A 534 14.19 11.36 24.77
N ALA A 535 14.72 10.14 24.68
CA ALA A 535 14.73 9.35 23.45
C ALA A 535 13.60 8.29 23.49
N LEU A 536 13.25 7.77 22.32
CA LEU A 536 12.25 6.72 22.15
C LEU A 536 12.84 5.52 21.42
N ILE A 537 12.27 4.35 21.68
CA ILE A 537 12.61 3.08 21.05
C ILE A 537 11.38 2.48 20.37
N SER A 538 11.50 2.02 19.13
CA SER A 538 10.47 1.23 18.44
C SER A 538 11.05 -0.02 17.79
N MET A 539 10.24 -1.08 17.68
CA MET A 539 10.60 -2.25 16.86
C MET A 539 10.14 -2.02 15.42
N PRO A 540 11.02 -1.87 14.42
CA PRO A 540 10.58 -1.51 13.07
C PRO A 540 9.77 -2.62 12.37
N HIS A 541 10.27 -3.84 12.31
CA HIS A 541 9.66 -4.91 11.51
C HIS A 541 9.29 -6.13 12.35
N PRO A 542 8.33 -6.02 13.29
CA PRO A 542 8.01 -7.11 14.19
C PRO A 542 7.49 -8.35 13.46
N ARG A 543 7.80 -9.53 14.00
CA ARG A 543 7.46 -10.88 13.51
C ARG A 543 7.93 -11.21 12.08
N THR A 544 8.73 -10.37 11.44
CA THR A 544 9.32 -10.63 10.12
C THR A 544 10.81 -10.33 10.13
N LYS A 545 11.51 -10.69 9.05
CA LYS A 545 12.92 -10.34 8.83
C LYS A 545 13.78 -10.74 10.05
N GLY A 546 14.74 -9.90 10.44
CA GLY A 546 15.60 -10.11 11.62
C GLY A 546 14.88 -10.03 12.97
N SER A 547 13.57 -9.73 12.99
CA SER A 547 12.74 -9.67 14.21
C SER A 547 11.69 -10.79 14.25
N THR A 548 11.86 -11.86 13.47
CA THR A 548 10.99 -13.04 13.55
C THR A 548 11.02 -13.63 14.97
N GLY A 549 9.84 -13.88 15.57
CA GLY A 549 9.73 -14.30 16.99
C GLY A 549 9.73 -13.15 18.01
N TYR A 550 9.92 -11.90 17.57
CA TYR A 550 9.82 -10.70 18.39
C TYR A 550 8.59 -9.87 17.98
N PRO A 551 7.90 -9.17 18.90
CA PRO A 551 8.27 -8.94 20.31
C PRO A 551 7.88 -10.07 21.27
N ASP A 552 7.30 -11.16 20.81
CA ASP A 552 6.80 -12.26 21.66
C ASP A 552 7.82 -12.73 22.70
N ALA A 553 9.08 -12.90 22.30
CA ALA A 553 10.17 -13.35 23.18
C ALA A 553 10.57 -12.32 24.26
N ILE A 554 10.28 -11.04 24.06
CA ILE A 554 10.67 -9.96 24.99
C ILE A 554 9.48 -9.30 25.67
N LYS A 555 8.25 -9.78 25.45
CA LYS A 555 7.01 -9.13 25.89
C LYS A 555 6.94 -8.87 27.41
N ASP A 556 7.66 -9.66 28.20
CA ASP A 556 7.68 -9.59 29.68
C ASP A 556 8.97 -8.96 30.24
N THR A 557 9.89 -8.52 29.37
CA THR A 557 11.16 -7.92 29.79
C THR A 557 10.97 -6.49 30.31
N PRO A 558 11.82 -6.01 31.24
CA PRO A 558 11.73 -4.64 31.75
C PRO A 558 11.77 -3.57 30.66
N HIS A 559 12.66 -3.71 29.66
CA HIS A 559 12.83 -2.72 28.60
C HIS A 559 11.63 -2.65 27.64
N PHE A 560 11.04 -3.79 27.26
CA PHE A 560 9.84 -3.77 26.40
C PHE A 560 8.63 -3.20 27.13
N LEU A 561 8.47 -3.47 28.42
CA LEU A 561 7.39 -2.92 29.24
C LEU A 561 7.56 -1.43 29.54
N HIS A 562 8.77 -0.89 29.31
CA HIS A 562 9.11 0.50 29.59
C HIS A 562 8.35 1.49 28.70
N GLU A 563 8.09 2.69 29.21
CA GLU A 563 7.37 3.75 28.48
C GLU A 563 8.17 4.29 27.28
N ARG A 564 9.51 4.19 27.31
CA ARG A 564 10.39 4.65 26.23
C ARG A 564 10.41 3.69 25.04
N TYR A 565 10.10 2.42 25.25
CA TYR A 565 9.84 1.48 24.15
C TYR A 565 8.41 1.70 23.65
N PHE A 566 8.16 2.75 22.89
CA PHE A 566 6.81 3.30 22.72
C PHE A 566 5.99 2.62 21.61
N GLY A 567 6.61 1.89 20.68
CA GLY A 567 5.88 1.48 19.48
C GLY A 567 6.46 0.34 18.67
N LEU A 568 5.67 -0.06 17.67
CA LEU A 568 5.97 -1.09 16.69
C LEU A 568 5.78 -0.51 15.28
N GLY A 569 6.64 -0.90 14.36
CA GLY A 569 6.65 -0.39 13.01
C GLY A 569 5.62 -1.07 12.12
N TYR A 570 4.83 -0.23 11.48
CA TYR A 570 3.79 -0.57 10.53
C TYR A 570 4.30 -0.35 9.12
N ARG A 571 4.41 -1.46 8.38
CA ARG A 571 4.63 -1.48 6.94
C ARG A 571 3.74 -2.53 6.32
N TRP A 572 2.75 -2.09 5.54
CA TRP A 572 1.71 -2.96 5.01
C TRP A 572 2.21 -3.98 4.01
N GLY A 573 3.23 -3.64 3.23
CA GLY A 573 3.74 -4.52 2.18
C GLY A 573 4.47 -5.77 2.70
N MET A 574 4.88 -5.79 3.98
CA MET A 574 5.53 -6.95 4.60
C MET A 574 4.48 -8.01 4.91
N GLY A 575 4.55 -9.15 4.21
CA GLY A 575 3.57 -10.23 4.36
C GLY A 575 2.19 -9.95 3.78
N ILE A 576 2.08 -8.97 2.86
CA ILE A 576 0.80 -8.60 2.25
C ILE A 576 0.16 -9.79 1.53
N ASP A 577 -1.15 -9.91 1.70
CA ASP A 577 -2.00 -10.91 1.06
C ASP A 577 -3.11 -10.18 0.30
N ALA A 578 -3.39 -10.56 -0.94
CA ALA A 578 -4.36 -9.83 -1.74
C ALA A 578 -5.82 -10.06 -1.27
N SER A 579 -6.03 -10.93 -0.27
CA SER A 579 -7.32 -11.08 0.43
C SER A 579 -7.52 -10.13 1.61
N GLU A 580 -6.55 -9.25 1.91
CA GLU A 580 -6.73 -8.21 2.92
C GLU A 580 -7.74 -7.13 2.46
N SER A 581 -8.56 -6.67 3.39
CA SER A 581 -9.47 -5.52 3.27
C SER A 581 -8.94 -4.31 4.05
N ARG A 582 -7.87 -4.49 4.83
CA ARG A 582 -7.11 -3.45 5.55
C ARG A 582 -5.64 -3.65 5.24
N LEU A 583 -4.90 -2.60 4.95
CA LEU A 583 -3.45 -2.73 4.79
C LEU A 583 -2.80 -3.25 6.08
N GLY A 584 -2.15 -4.41 6.03
CA GLY A 584 -1.50 -5.05 7.19
C GLY A 584 -2.45 -5.84 8.08
N GLU A 585 -3.56 -6.33 7.53
CA GLU A 585 -4.61 -7.07 8.24
C GLU A 585 -4.14 -8.36 8.88
N TYR A 586 -3.25 -9.11 8.24
CA TYR A 586 -2.78 -10.39 8.80
C TYR A 586 -1.56 -10.24 9.69
N ARG A 587 -0.55 -9.47 9.27
CA ARG A 587 0.73 -9.39 10.00
C ARG A 587 0.69 -8.41 11.17
N PHE A 588 0.37 -7.15 10.90
CA PHE A 588 0.63 -6.07 11.85
C PHE A 588 -0.55 -5.77 12.75
N ILE A 589 -1.74 -5.53 12.20
CA ILE A 589 -2.89 -5.05 12.97
C ILE A 589 -3.25 -6.01 14.14
N PRO A 590 -3.31 -7.34 13.93
CA PRO A 590 -3.61 -8.27 15.02
C PRO A 590 -2.52 -8.28 16.10
N LEU A 591 -1.25 -8.23 15.71
CA LEU A 591 -0.13 -8.12 16.64
C LEU A 591 -0.22 -6.83 17.46
N TRP A 592 -0.50 -5.71 16.81
CA TRP A 592 -0.57 -4.42 17.48
C TRP A 592 -1.70 -4.37 18.51
N ASP A 593 -2.85 -4.93 18.18
CA ASP A 593 -3.97 -5.08 19.11
C ASP A 593 -3.62 -6.03 20.27
N GLU A 594 -2.96 -7.16 19.98
CA GLU A 594 -2.49 -8.13 20.97
C GLU A 594 -1.50 -7.50 21.96
N VAL A 595 -0.51 -6.76 21.45
CA VAL A 595 0.48 -6.06 22.28
C VAL A 595 -0.20 -5.06 23.20
N ASN A 596 -1.20 -4.33 22.72
CA ASN A 596 -1.94 -3.39 23.56
C ASN A 596 -2.78 -4.09 24.64
N ASN A 597 -3.28 -5.30 24.40
CA ASN A 597 -3.84 -6.14 25.46
C ASN A 597 -2.77 -6.57 26.48
N TRP A 598 -1.59 -6.99 26.03
CA TRP A 598 -0.48 -7.32 26.95
C TRP A 598 -0.12 -6.14 27.86
N MET A 599 -0.04 -4.93 27.30
CA MET A 599 0.26 -3.70 28.04
C MET A 599 -0.87 -3.34 29.00
N ALA A 600 -2.12 -3.39 28.55
CA ALA A 600 -3.28 -3.08 29.38
C ALA A 600 -3.43 -4.06 30.57
N ALA A 601 -3.17 -5.35 30.35
CA ALA A 601 -3.21 -6.36 31.41
C ALA A 601 -2.16 -6.13 32.52
N ARG A 602 -1.04 -5.46 32.19
CA ARG A 602 0.05 -5.15 33.11
C ARG A 602 0.00 -3.72 33.65
N ASP A 603 -1.06 -2.98 33.33
CA ASP A 603 -1.19 -1.56 33.58
C ASP A 603 0.02 -0.73 33.09
N ARG A 604 0.54 -1.05 31.90
CA ARG A 604 1.66 -0.37 31.27
C ARG A 604 1.23 0.50 30.09
N PRO A 605 1.98 1.57 29.74
CA PRO A 605 1.63 2.42 28.60
C PRO A 605 1.38 1.62 27.32
N LEU A 606 0.35 2.03 26.57
CA LEU A 606 0.03 1.41 25.28
C LEU A 606 1.19 1.58 24.30
N LYS A 607 1.29 0.66 23.33
CA LYS A 607 2.27 0.77 22.24
C LYS A 607 1.60 1.30 20.99
N TYR A 608 2.27 2.22 20.30
CA TYR A 608 1.77 2.87 19.10
C TYR A 608 2.25 2.22 17.81
N ALA A 609 1.45 2.37 16.75
CA ALA A 609 1.84 2.01 15.41
C ALA A 609 2.63 3.16 14.79
N MET A 610 3.89 2.93 14.46
CA MET A 610 4.75 3.87 13.78
C MET A 610 4.83 3.48 12.31
N ALA A 611 4.32 4.30 11.40
CA ALA A 611 4.52 4.04 9.97
C ALA A 611 6.01 4.09 9.63
N ILE A 612 6.49 3.04 8.97
CA ILE A 612 7.89 2.90 8.57
C ILE A 612 8.04 2.60 7.08
N SER A 613 9.17 3.02 6.52
CA SER A 613 9.74 2.50 5.28
C SER A 613 10.76 1.39 5.60
N GLU A 614 11.39 0.80 4.58
CA GLU A 614 12.69 0.09 4.70
C GLU A 614 13.54 0.40 3.48
N THR A 615 13.27 1.53 2.85
CA THR A 615 13.80 1.75 1.52
C THR A 615 15.23 2.22 1.63
N ARG A 616 16.00 1.77 0.66
CA ARG A 616 17.43 1.75 0.66
C ARG A 616 17.95 2.48 -0.56
N SER A 617 18.87 3.39 -0.29
CA SER A 617 19.61 4.17 -1.27
C SER A 617 21.09 4.25 -0.92
N ASP A 618 21.50 3.45 0.07
CA ASP A 618 22.85 3.30 0.59
C ASP A 618 23.70 2.30 -0.22
N TYR A 619 23.08 1.55 -1.14
CA TYR A 619 23.75 0.67 -2.10
C TYR A 619 23.91 1.36 -3.45
N GLY A 620 25.14 1.29 -3.99
CA GLY A 620 25.52 1.95 -5.23
C GLY A 620 25.47 3.49 -5.15
N ASP A 621 25.57 4.15 -6.31
CA ASP A 621 25.69 5.61 -6.40
C ASP A 621 24.39 6.31 -6.85
N ARG A 622 23.34 5.54 -7.18
CA ARG A 622 22.09 6.04 -7.77
C ARG A 622 21.30 6.94 -6.81
N GLY A 623 21.35 6.64 -5.51
CA GLY A 623 20.49 7.30 -4.54
C GLY A 623 19.01 7.07 -4.82
N LYS A 624 18.19 8.09 -4.54
CA LYS A 624 16.74 8.07 -4.77
C LYS A 624 16.32 9.18 -5.74
N PRO A 625 16.15 8.88 -7.04
CA PRO A 625 15.63 9.84 -8.00
C PRO A 625 14.17 10.26 -7.73
N PRO A 626 13.74 11.49 -8.05
CA PRO A 626 12.36 11.96 -7.83
C PRO A 626 11.25 11.27 -8.64
N TYR A 627 11.61 10.30 -9.50
CA TYR A 627 10.67 9.50 -10.29
C TYR A 627 10.52 8.06 -9.77
N ASP A 628 11.20 7.73 -8.67
CA ASP A 628 10.95 6.50 -7.91
C ASP A 628 9.61 6.59 -7.16
N ASP A 629 9.02 5.43 -6.88
CA ASP A 629 7.65 5.35 -6.35
C ASP A 629 7.62 5.43 -4.82
N ILE A 630 8.05 6.58 -4.30
CA ILE A 630 8.12 6.84 -2.86
C ILE A 630 6.72 6.86 -2.24
N TYR A 631 5.76 7.44 -2.97
CA TYR A 631 4.39 7.61 -2.51
C TYR A 631 3.68 6.26 -2.33
N GLY A 632 3.69 5.39 -3.35
CA GLY A 632 2.90 4.15 -3.32
C GLY A 632 3.40 3.11 -2.31
N MET A 633 4.68 3.14 -1.94
CA MET A 633 5.35 2.00 -1.29
C MET A 633 5.51 2.09 0.23
N SER A 634 5.21 3.25 0.84
CA SER A 634 5.46 3.48 2.26
C SER A 634 4.32 4.25 2.94
N PRO A 635 3.85 3.83 4.13
CA PRO A 635 2.96 4.65 4.97
C PRO A 635 3.68 5.89 5.49
N VAL A 636 2.91 6.90 5.91
CA VAL A 636 3.44 8.07 6.61
C VAL A 636 2.71 8.32 7.93
N ASN A 637 3.36 9.08 8.81
CA ASN A 637 2.79 9.55 10.07
C ASN A 637 2.45 11.04 9.95
N TYR A 638 1.23 11.44 10.27
CA TYR A 638 0.85 12.84 10.40
C TYR A 638 0.95 13.24 11.87
N LEU A 639 2.04 13.92 12.23
CA LEU A 639 2.33 14.34 13.61
C LEU A 639 1.70 15.69 13.89
N LYS A 640 0.99 15.81 15.00
CA LYS A 640 0.35 17.06 15.42
C LYS A 640 1.37 18.02 16.02
N ILE A 641 2.11 18.71 15.15
CA ILE A 641 3.07 19.76 15.47
C ILE A 641 2.92 20.93 14.48
N ASP A 642 3.07 22.16 14.94
CA ASP A 642 2.78 23.35 14.13
C ASP A 642 3.90 23.72 13.14
N HIS A 643 5.15 23.41 13.49
CA HIS A 643 6.33 23.75 12.71
C HIS A 643 7.31 22.57 12.63
N VAL A 644 8.23 22.64 11.66
CA VAL A 644 9.32 21.66 11.53
C VAL A 644 10.40 22.00 12.57
N PRO A 645 10.81 21.04 13.44
CA PRO A 645 11.87 21.26 14.40
C PRO A 645 13.26 21.32 13.74
N THR A 646 14.30 21.54 14.54
CA THR A 646 15.69 21.46 14.08
C THR A 646 16.34 20.16 14.54
N VAL A 647 17.50 19.83 13.98
CA VAL A 647 18.31 18.67 14.44
C VAL A 647 18.68 18.80 15.92
N ASP A 648 18.86 20.03 16.41
CA ASP A 648 19.29 20.31 17.78
C ASP A 648 18.15 20.25 18.81
N ASP A 649 16.90 20.33 18.36
CA ASP A 649 15.71 20.14 19.20
C ASP A 649 14.57 19.50 18.41
N MET A 650 14.53 18.18 18.48
CA MET A 650 13.47 17.30 17.97
C MET A 650 12.48 16.91 19.09
N SER A 651 12.53 17.54 20.26
CA SER A 651 11.62 17.25 21.37
C SER A 651 10.13 17.38 21.01
N PRO A 652 9.68 18.28 20.09
CA PRO A 652 8.28 18.30 19.66
C PRO A 652 7.85 17.00 18.96
N VAL A 653 8.74 16.37 18.17
CA VAL A 653 8.48 15.09 17.51
C VAL A 653 8.35 13.98 18.56
N ILE A 654 9.31 13.90 19.48
CA ILE A 654 9.29 12.90 20.56
C ILE A 654 8.04 13.05 21.43
N LYS A 655 7.65 14.28 21.76
CA LYS A 655 6.43 14.57 22.51
C LYS A 655 5.18 14.07 21.77
N ALA A 656 5.02 14.44 20.51
CA ALA A 656 3.86 14.04 19.71
C ALA A 656 3.75 12.51 19.58
N LEU A 657 4.87 11.82 19.39
CA LEU A 657 4.93 10.36 19.34
C LEU A 657 4.59 9.73 20.69
N LYS A 658 5.19 10.20 21.80
CA LYS A 658 4.92 9.69 23.16
C LYS A 658 3.47 9.89 23.59
N GLU A 659 2.84 10.99 23.18
CA GLU A 659 1.44 11.30 23.49
C GLU A 659 0.43 10.62 22.55
N GLY A 660 0.90 9.96 21.48
CA GLY A 660 0.01 9.38 20.47
C GLY A 660 -0.72 10.45 19.65
N ALA A 661 -0.19 11.68 19.62
CA ALA A 661 -0.75 12.84 18.92
C ALA A 661 -0.43 12.79 17.41
N PHE A 662 -0.72 11.66 16.78
CA PHE A 662 -0.52 11.43 15.36
C PHE A 662 -1.46 10.34 14.85
N PHE A 663 -1.58 10.24 13.54
CA PHE A 663 -2.23 9.10 12.89
C PHE A 663 -1.35 8.59 11.76
N VAL A 664 -1.51 7.31 11.46
CA VAL A 664 -0.87 6.65 10.31
C VAL A 664 -1.84 6.65 9.15
N THR A 665 -1.35 6.92 7.94
CA THR A 665 -2.17 6.87 6.72
C THR A 665 -1.33 6.48 5.50
N SER A 666 -2.03 5.98 4.49
CA SER A 666 -1.50 5.86 3.13
C SER A 666 -1.60 7.16 2.32
N GLY A 667 -2.40 8.14 2.73
CA GLY A 667 -2.50 9.48 2.12
C GLY A 667 -3.88 9.82 1.54
N GLU A 668 -4.65 8.82 1.11
CA GLU A 668 -5.98 9.01 0.50
C GLU A 668 -7.08 9.22 1.53
N VAL A 669 -6.94 8.61 2.71
CA VAL A 669 -7.87 8.75 3.83
C VAL A 669 -7.16 9.53 4.93
N LEU A 670 -7.72 10.63 5.38
CA LEU A 670 -7.10 11.54 6.35
C LEU A 670 -8.02 11.71 7.57
N ILE A 671 -7.46 11.58 8.77
CA ILE A 671 -8.18 11.81 10.04
C ILE A 671 -7.72 13.14 10.61
N THR A 672 -8.45 14.20 10.25
CA THR A 672 -8.09 15.59 10.58
C THR A 672 -8.39 15.97 12.03
N SER A 673 -9.27 15.21 12.69
CA SER A 673 -9.58 15.35 14.10
C SER A 673 -10.06 14.01 14.65
N PHE A 674 -9.68 13.71 15.89
CA PHE A 674 -10.14 12.56 16.64
C PHE A 674 -10.25 12.93 18.11
N ALA A 675 -11.38 12.61 18.74
CA ALA A 675 -11.58 12.82 20.16
C ALA A 675 -12.48 11.74 20.75
N LEU A 676 -12.15 11.32 21.96
CA LEU A 676 -13.01 10.53 22.83
C LEU A 676 -13.44 11.42 23.99
N THR A 677 -14.74 11.70 24.11
CA THR A 677 -15.32 12.60 25.11
C THR A 677 -16.30 11.86 26.02
N GLY A 678 -16.62 12.46 27.17
CA GLY A 678 -17.41 11.82 28.22
C GLY A 678 -16.56 11.13 29.29
N ARG A 679 -17.21 10.59 30.33
CA ARG A 679 -16.60 9.90 31.47
C ARG A 679 -17.41 8.64 31.81
N GLY A 680 -16.81 7.73 32.56
CA GLY A 680 -17.43 6.45 32.93
C GLY A 680 -17.69 5.55 31.72
N GLU A 681 -18.76 4.77 31.80
CA GLU A 681 -19.14 3.75 30.80
C GLU A 681 -19.70 4.33 29.51
N LYS A 682 -20.27 5.53 29.50
CA LYS A 682 -20.85 6.12 28.29
C LYS A 682 -19.95 7.23 27.74
N ARG A 683 -19.22 6.91 26.67
CA ARG A 683 -18.35 7.84 25.97
C ARG A 683 -18.82 8.09 24.55
N LEU A 684 -18.33 9.17 23.96
CA LEU A 684 -18.64 9.56 22.60
C LEU A 684 -17.33 9.76 21.83
N LEU A 685 -17.16 9.00 20.75
CA LEU A 685 -16.04 9.15 19.84
C LEU A 685 -16.46 10.00 18.65
N THR A 686 -15.67 11.03 18.34
CA THR A 686 -15.83 11.87 17.16
C THR A 686 -14.58 11.82 16.30
N ALA A 687 -14.74 11.64 14.99
CA ALA A 687 -13.64 11.64 14.03
C ALA A 687 -14.03 12.42 12.77
N ASP A 688 -13.20 13.39 12.36
CA ASP A 688 -13.36 14.12 11.11
C ASP A 688 -12.49 13.47 10.04
N VAL A 689 -13.13 12.78 9.10
CA VAL A 689 -12.45 11.99 8.06
C VAL A 689 -12.67 12.64 6.70
N GLU A 690 -11.62 12.75 5.92
CA GLU A 690 -11.61 13.14 4.50
C GLU A 690 -11.07 11.97 3.67
N TRP A 691 -11.59 11.75 2.46
CA TRP A 691 -11.15 10.67 1.57
C TRP A 691 -11.23 11.03 0.09
N THR A 692 -10.42 10.38 -0.75
CA THR A 692 -10.44 10.55 -2.21
C THR A 692 -11.20 9.43 -2.93
N PHE A 693 -10.90 8.15 -2.68
CA PHE A 693 -11.68 7.02 -3.19
C PHE A 693 -12.96 6.83 -2.37
N PRO A 694 -14.03 6.23 -2.94
CA PRO A 694 -15.23 5.93 -2.17
C PRO A 694 -14.90 5.18 -0.87
N LEU A 695 -15.41 5.67 0.26
CA LEU A 695 -15.12 5.08 1.57
C LEU A 695 -15.88 3.75 1.72
N ASP A 696 -15.22 2.68 2.15
CA ASP A 696 -15.84 1.36 2.24
C ASP A 696 -16.43 1.12 3.63
N PHE A 697 -15.64 1.35 4.67
CA PHE A 697 -16.08 1.27 6.05
C PHE A 697 -15.19 2.09 7.00
N ILE A 698 -15.76 2.41 8.15
CA ILE A 698 -15.01 2.83 9.34
C ILE A 698 -15.09 1.72 10.39
N GLU A 699 -14.15 1.71 11.33
CA GLU A 699 -14.20 0.76 12.42
C GLU A 699 -13.74 1.35 13.75
N LEU A 700 -14.41 0.89 14.79
CA LEU A 700 -14.00 1.05 16.17
C LEU A 700 -13.41 -0.27 16.65
N VAL A 701 -12.20 -0.25 17.20
CA VAL A 701 -11.53 -1.43 17.74
C VAL A 701 -11.19 -1.18 19.20
N TRP A 702 -11.41 -2.14 20.07
CA TRP A 702 -11.11 -2.04 21.50
C TRP A 702 -10.60 -3.37 22.04
N GLY A 703 -9.92 -3.32 23.18
CA GLY A 703 -9.52 -4.51 23.91
C GLY A 703 -9.85 -4.40 25.39
N ASP A 704 -10.02 -5.54 26.03
CA ASP A 704 -10.30 -5.68 27.47
C ASP A 704 -9.05 -6.06 28.28
N GLY A 705 -7.88 -6.16 27.63
CA GLY A 705 -6.62 -6.65 28.21
C GLY A 705 -6.35 -8.13 27.92
N LEU A 706 -7.28 -8.86 27.33
CA LEU A 706 -7.16 -10.27 26.95
C LEU A 706 -7.51 -10.48 25.47
N GLN A 707 -8.65 -9.97 25.04
CA GLN A 707 -9.20 -10.11 23.71
C GLN A 707 -9.42 -8.75 23.05
N THR A 708 -9.44 -8.77 21.72
CA THR A 708 -9.73 -7.60 20.88
C THR A 708 -11.05 -7.79 20.18
N TYR A 709 -11.85 -6.73 20.16
CA TYR A 709 -13.15 -6.68 19.54
C TYR A 709 -13.22 -5.52 18.56
N ARG A 710 -14.15 -5.60 17.62
CA ARG A 710 -14.35 -4.55 16.62
C ARG A 710 -15.83 -4.36 16.30
N ASN A 711 -16.16 -3.12 15.93
CA ASN A 711 -17.40 -2.76 15.29
C ASN A 711 -17.08 -2.12 13.94
N VAL A 712 -17.49 -2.78 12.86
CA VAL A 712 -17.29 -2.31 11.48
C VAL A 712 -18.59 -1.67 11.01
N ILE A 713 -18.52 -0.39 10.65
CA ILE A 713 -19.68 0.38 10.19
C ILE A 713 -19.50 0.65 8.69
N PRO A 714 -20.35 0.08 7.83
CA PRO A 714 -20.26 0.30 6.40
C PRO A 714 -20.53 1.77 6.07
N THR A 715 -19.79 2.30 5.10
CA THR A 715 -19.94 3.66 4.58
C THR A 715 -20.13 3.66 3.07
N THR A 716 -20.65 2.55 2.54
CA THR A 716 -20.76 2.29 1.10
C THR A 716 -21.71 3.26 0.38
N ASP A 717 -22.45 4.08 1.12
CA ASP A 717 -23.28 5.19 0.64
C ASP A 717 -22.49 6.48 0.34
N LEU A 718 -21.25 6.60 0.82
CA LEU A 718 -20.45 7.82 0.70
C LEU A 718 -19.71 7.89 -0.64
N PRO A 719 -19.86 8.99 -1.41
CA PRO A 719 -19.21 9.17 -2.70
C PRO A 719 -17.69 9.45 -2.55
N PRO A 720 -16.89 9.36 -3.63
CA PRO A 720 -15.49 9.78 -3.60
C PRO A 720 -15.34 11.28 -3.32
N PHE A 721 -14.12 11.71 -2.96
CA PHE A 721 -13.77 13.10 -2.67
C PHE A 721 -14.65 13.75 -1.58
N GLY A 722 -14.92 12.98 -0.51
CA GLY A 722 -15.84 13.36 0.54
C GLY A 722 -15.13 13.73 1.84
N LYS A 723 -15.90 14.37 2.73
CA LYS A 723 -15.52 14.59 4.13
C LYS A 723 -16.73 14.40 5.04
N LYS A 724 -16.56 13.81 6.21
CA LYS A 724 -17.64 13.57 7.18
C LYS A 724 -17.10 13.53 8.60
N ARG A 725 -17.87 14.15 9.52
CA ARG A 725 -17.75 13.92 10.95
C ARG A 725 -18.51 12.65 11.31
N PHE A 726 -17.81 11.64 11.82
CA PHE A 726 -18.41 10.47 12.42
C PHE A 726 -18.59 10.70 13.92
N THR A 727 -19.70 10.19 14.47
CA THR A 727 -20.01 10.29 15.89
C THR A 727 -20.53 8.94 16.34
N ILE A 728 -19.76 8.25 17.18
CA ILE A 728 -19.95 6.84 17.52
C ILE A 728 -20.06 6.74 19.05
N PRO A 729 -21.21 6.28 19.58
CA PRO A 729 -21.32 5.94 20.99
C PRO A 729 -20.35 4.81 21.34
N VAL A 730 -19.61 4.97 22.43
CA VAL A 730 -18.70 3.96 22.96
C VAL A 730 -19.17 3.60 24.37
N ASP A 731 -19.70 2.40 24.52
CA ASP A 731 -19.82 1.77 25.83
C ASP A 731 -18.43 1.34 26.27
N ALA A 732 -17.87 1.91 27.34
CA ALA A 732 -16.55 1.60 27.87
C ALA A 732 -16.54 0.45 28.89
N THR A 733 -17.70 -0.13 29.22
CA THR A 733 -17.82 -1.23 30.19
C THR A 733 -16.92 -2.40 29.81
N GLY A 734 -16.03 -2.78 30.72
CA GLY A 734 -15.05 -3.87 30.55
C GLY A 734 -13.90 -3.57 29.58
N LYS A 735 -13.84 -2.41 28.93
CA LYS A 735 -12.85 -2.08 27.90
C LYS A 735 -11.68 -1.31 28.52
N LYS A 736 -10.46 -1.57 28.06
CA LYS A 736 -9.21 -0.96 28.56
C LYS A 736 -8.59 0.03 27.59
N TRP A 737 -8.80 -0.16 26.30
CA TRP A 737 -8.31 0.76 25.28
C TRP A 737 -9.23 0.74 24.06
N VAL A 738 -9.22 1.82 23.27
CA VAL A 738 -10.00 1.96 22.05
C VAL A 738 -9.23 2.72 20.97
N ARG A 739 -9.42 2.37 19.70
CA ARG A 739 -8.88 3.08 18.53
C ARG A 739 -9.90 3.10 17.38
N PHE A 740 -9.68 4.01 16.44
CA PHE A 740 -10.51 4.21 15.26
C PHE A 740 -9.69 4.05 13.98
N ALA A 741 -10.33 3.54 12.94
CA ALA A 741 -9.75 3.48 11.60
C ALA A 741 -10.82 3.70 10.52
N ALA A 742 -10.37 4.13 9.34
CA ALA A 742 -11.21 4.33 8.16
C ALA A 742 -10.52 3.75 6.93
N TRP A 743 -11.27 3.06 6.08
CA TRP A 743 -10.76 2.30 4.94
C TRP A 743 -11.60 2.55 3.69
N ASP A 744 -10.95 2.69 2.55
CA ASP A 744 -11.60 2.90 1.25
C ASP A 744 -11.58 1.66 0.35
N VAL A 745 -12.19 1.78 -0.82
CA VAL A 745 -12.30 0.68 -1.79
C VAL A 745 -11.01 0.33 -2.52
N ALA A 746 -9.95 1.14 -2.38
CA ALA A 746 -8.61 0.82 -2.86
C ALA A 746 -7.75 0.20 -1.75
N THR A 747 -8.37 -0.19 -0.62
CA THR A 747 -7.71 -0.73 0.58
C THR A 747 -6.88 0.31 1.33
N ASN A 748 -6.87 1.58 0.87
CA ASN A 748 -6.18 2.66 1.55
C ASN A 748 -6.86 2.92 2.90
N GLY A 749 -6.12 3.47 3.85
CA GLY A 749 -6.72 3.78 5.13
C GLY A 749 -5.88 4.62 6.05
N ALA A 750 -6.52 5.03 7.13
CA ALA A 750 -5.92 5.76 8.23
C ALA A 750 -6.31 5.15 9.57
N MET A 751 -5.37 5.17 10.52
CA MET A 751 -5.53 4.63 11.87
C MET A 751 -5.02 5.63 12.90
N VAL A 752 -5.84 5.93 13.91
CA VAL A 752 -5.37 6.69 15.09
C VAL A 752 -4.74 5.76 16.10
N GLN A 753 -3.87 6.31 16.94
CA GLN A 753 -3.27 5.58 18.06
C GLN A 753 -4.32 5.21 19.12
N PRO A 754 -4.18 4.06 19.80
CA PRO A 754 -5.12 3.63 20.82
C PRO A 754 -5.08 4.56 22.03
N GLN A 755 -6.25 4.86 22.56
CA GLN A 755 -6.42 5.63 23.79
C GLN A 755 -6.84 4.70 24.92
N ARG A 756 -6.25 4.90 26.11
CA ARG A 756 -6.68 4.20 27.32
C ARG A 756 -8.08 4.64 27.72
N LEU A 757 -8.85 3.67 28.21
CA LEU A 757 -10.12 3.88 28.87
C LEU A 757 -9.84 3.75 30.37
N GLU A 758 -9.73 4.90 31.04
CA GLU A 758 -9.54 4.92 32.50
C GLU A 758 -10.59 4.03 33.20
N PRO A 759 -10.18 3.20 34.19
CA PRO A 759 -11.12 2.47 35.01
C PRO A 759 -12.10 3.43 35.70
N ASP A 760 -13.35 3.03 35.83
CA ASP A 760 -14.30 3.75 36.66
C ASP A 760 -13.83 3.66 38.12
N THR A 761 -13.31 4.75 38.67
CA THR A 761 -12.73 4.79 40.03
C THR A 761 -13.81 4.72 41.13
N THR A 762 -15.08 4.56 40.74
CA THR A 762 -16.26 4.54 41.61
C THR A 762 -16.78 3.14 41.96
N THR A 763 -16.10 2.06 41.56
CA THR A 763 -16.49 0.66 41.89
C THR A 763 -15.41 -0.11 42.69
N LYS A 764 -14.63 0.58 43.53
CA LYS A 764 -13.83 -0.08 44.58
C LYS A 764 -14.51 -0.01 45.94
#